data_AF-A0A0C9LWW5-F1
#
_entry.id   AF-A0A0C9LWW5-F1
#
_cell.length_a   1.000
_cell.length_b   1.000
_cell.length_c   1.000
_cell.angle_alpha   90.00
_cell.angle_beta   90.00
_cell.angle_gamma   90.00
#
_symmetry.space_group_name_H-M   'P 1'
#
loop_
_entity.id
_entity.type
_entity.pdbx_description
1 polymer ?
#
loop_
_entity_poly.entity_id
_entity_poly.type
_entity_poly.pdbx_seq_one_letter_code
_entity_poly.pdbx_strand_id
1 'polypeptide(L)'
;MAAQSNEKSKKIKPILNGLISGLLLVILFFSVTRYLAEPQDNDRCHGMLNQGKWMTDDYEQWQPSGCMSLTYTKKEINACLGHQRIVYIGDSIMREQYYAMTHFLKKPVSKMRDAIHEDQSFYSKEQDITIEIWWDPYLNTTKTLDLLQGKVQGQKPSLLIMGSGVWYMRRTGNDYLHLWKTAVDRIFDAALNDRIADKIMLSPVEIVEYPLLIPERKATLKFDKITIMNNYLRERISLLHRPVTPMVVPFVWNEIVTSSKNQTKDGLHFMEPVTKAQAQLALNYRCNNEHVKTPSFPIDTTCCYNYPKPIWYQTLMFGFFLCFVPVGFYVFYASNNYGGRIMDAVSWVFPSSTETLTALFVFGLAVIYMYLGDRSQLFGKMFKQFDNSTFTLLIVLMVTLGAVTLKSNHNHNSEKNNDAGFLNRDQTDEWKGWMQLVILIYHFVGASRIAGIYNPVRVLVAAYLFQTGYGHFFFFYKKADFGIARILNVMVRLNLLTCVLAYSMKTDYLFYYFSPLVSFWFAVIWITMRIMPSYNKKPWFILSKMLIMAVLTGAIIYYPGVLEFSFDCLDALFRIKWNVTEWRFRLSLDAWIVYVGMLCAYITIQLSEYKISTNYPRSWFLAKLACLILAVLGMIGFFVFELTQSKSSYTAYHPYMSWVPILSFVVLRNYTRRGRNTYSRFFAFIGKISLETFIGQFHMWLAADTRGLLVILPNASWVVKSQLGWWVNLLVSSIVFVFVCYHLSQATGVLTKWICSGAQQQQKDKAGAATMATSASAKSYPTSTADSVPLLPTTQKTSSDGDSSTSTSLMDAENATTKGPAQLQVERASEESAIDIDQVWDESLYGSPSRKASWCKSMYVCITSNYWIKSVICLIAMGIINRFCVAT
;
A
#
# COMPACT_ATOMS: atom_id res chain seq x y z
N MET A 1 -29.11 28.15 11.47
CA MET A 1 -28.91 26.70 11.25
C MET A 1 -27.50 26.31 10.73
N ALA A 2 -26.92 27.00 9.73
CA ALA A 2 -25.55 26.69 9.25
C ALA A 2 -24.44 26.94 10.30
N ALA A 3 -24.56 27.99 11.12
CA ALA A 3 -23.65 28.27 12.24
C ALA A 3 -23.71 27.17 13.33
N GLN A 4 -24.93 26.75 13.73
CA GLN A 4 -25.14 25.64 14.67
C GLN A 4 -24.64 24.28 14.14
N SER A 5 -24.74 24.02 12.82
CA SER A 5 -24.16 22.83 12.19
C SER A 5 -22.63 22.85 12.24
N ASN A 6 -22.02 24.03 12.10
CA ASN A 6 -20.56 24.18 12.11
C ASN A 6 -20.01 24.04 13.54
N GLU A 7 -20.75 24.51 14.54
CA GLU A 7 -20.40 24.38 15.96
C GLU A 7 -20.54 22.94 16.48
N LYS A 8 -21.62 22.23 16.11
CA LYS A 8 -21.77 20.79 16.38
C LYS A 8 -20.66 19.97 15.72
N SER A 9 -20.31 20.28 14.47
CA SER A 9 -19.21 19.61 13.75
C SER A 9 -17.84 19.81 14.44
N LYS A 10 -17.57 21.02 14.96
CA LYS A 10 -16.35 21.32 15.73
C LYS A 10 -16.25 20.53 17.03
N LYS A 11 -17.36 20.23 17.70
CA LYS A 11 -17.39 19.43 18.94
C LYS A 11 -17.34 17.91 18.68
N ILE A 12 -17.95 17.43 17.60
CA ILE A 12 -18.02 15.99 17.27
C ILE A 12 -16.69 15.45 16.76
N LYS A 13 -15.97 16.22 15.95
CA LYS A 13 -14.70 15.79 15.33
C LYS A 13 -13.63 15.34 16.33
N PRO A 14 -13.30 16.09 17.41
CA PRO A 14 -12.30 15.64 18.38
C PRO A 14 -12.73 14.38 19.13
N ILE A 15 -14.03 14.24 19.44
CA ILE A 15 -14.59 13.03 20.09
C ILE A 15 -14.42 11.82 19.16
N LEU A 16 -14.79 11.95 17.89
CA LEU A 16 -14.63 10.87 16.91
C LEU A 16 -13.16 10.47 16.72
N ASN A 17 -12.26 11.45 16.63
CA ASN A 17 -10.83 11.20 16.57
C ASN A 17 -10.34 10.45 17.82
N GLY A 18 -10.75 10.87 19.01
CA GLY A 18 -10.42 10.21 20.27
C GLY A 18 -10.91 8.76 20.32
N LEU A 19 -12.14 8.49 19.87
CA LEU A 19 -12.71 7.15 19.79
C LEU A 19 -11.94 6.23 18.83
N ILE A 20 -11.61 6.72 17.63
CA ILE A 20 -10.87 5.91 16.64
C ILE A 20 -9.41 5.69 17.08
N SER A 21 -8.76 6.70 17.65
CA SER A 21 -7.43 6.53 18.25
C SER A 21 -7.46 5.54 19.42
N GLY A 22 -8.48 5.61 20.27
CA GLY A 22 -8.71 4.64 21.34
C GLY A 22 -8.89 3.22 20.80
N LEU A 23 -9.70 3.05 19.75
CA LEU A 23 -9.87 1.76 19.07
C LEU A 23 -8.53 1.21 18.53
N LEU A 24 -7.72 2.04 17.86
CA LEU A 24 -6.41 1.63 17.37
C LEU A 24 -5.48 1.20 18.51
N LEU A 25 -5.47 1.94 19.63
CA LEU A 25 -4.68 1.60 20.80
C LEU A 25 -5.15 0.30 21.45
N VAL A 26 -6.46 0.06 21.54
CA VAL A 26 -7.03 -1.19 22.04
C VAL A 26 -6.63 -2.37 21.16
N ILE A 27 -6.72 -2.21 19.84
CA ILE A 27 -6.27 -3.24 18.88
C ILE A 27 -4.79 -3.54 19.06
N LEU A 28 -3.94 -2.52 19.12
CA LEU A 28 -2.51 -2.69 19.34
C LEU A 28 -2.22 -3.35 20.69
N PHE A 29 -2.90 -2.92 21.76
CA PHE A 29 -2.75 -3.47 23.10
C PHE A 29 -3.08 -4.96 23.13
N PHE A 30 -4.22 -5.37 22.57
CA PHE A 30 -4.58 -6.80 22.52
C PHE A 30 -3.64 -7.61 21.63
N SER A 31 -3.22 -7.08 20.49
CA SER A 31 -2.27 -7.77 19.62
C SER A 31 -0.90 -7.94 20.28
N VAL A 32 -0.40 -6.92 20.98
CA VAL A 32 0.85 -7.00 21.75
C VAL A 32 0.70 -7.96 22.92
N THR A 33 -0.41 -7.90 23.65
CA THR A 33 -0.70 -8.81 24.77
C THR A 33 -0.71 -10.26 24.29
N ARG A 34 -1.35 -10.56 23.15
CA ARG A 34 -1.32 -11.91 22.55
C ARG A 34 0.09 -12.33 22.19
N TYR A 35 0.87 -11.46 21.55
CA TYR A 35 2.26 -11.74 21.17
C TYR A 35 3.16 -12.05 22.38
N LEU A 36 2.89 -11.43 23.54
CA LEU A 36 3.63 -11.70 24.78
C LEU A 36 3.11 -12.94 25.52
N ALA A 37 1.79 -13.19 25.49
CA ALA A 37 1.15 -14.29 26.23
C ALA A 37 1.21 -15.64 25.50
N GLU A 38 1.35 -15.66 24.16
CA GLU A 38 1.39 -16.87 23.33
C GLU A 38 2.72 -17.00 22.55
N PRO A 39 3.87 -17.11 23.23
CA PRO A 39 5.18 -17.11 22.56
C PRO A 39 5.36 -18.27 21.56
N GLN A 40 4.66 -19.38 21.76
CA GLN A 40 4.63 -20.53 20.86
C GLN A 40 4.01 -20.24 19.48
N ASP A 41 3.22 -19.17 19.34
CA ASP A 41 2.61 -18.75 18.07
C ASP A 41 3.26 -17.48 17.50
N ASN A 42 4.41 -17.06 18.03
CA ASN A 42 5.10 -15.85 17.58
C ASN A 42 5.62 -15.96 16.14
N ASP A 43 5.80 -17.16 15.60
CA ASP A 43 6.14 -17.42 14.20
C ASP A 43 4.92 -17.87 13.36
N ARG A 44 3.72 -17.85 13.97
CA ARG A 44 2.43 -18.36 13.42
C ARG A 44 2.44 -19.84 13.05
N CYS A 45 3.42 -20.61 13.51
CA CYS A 45 3.50 -22.02 13.18
C CYS A 45 2.49 -22.84 13.97
N HIS A 46 2.31 -22.51 15.25
CA HIS A 46 1.32 -23.16 16.10
C HIS A 46 -0.10 -23.00 15.55
N GLY A 47 -0.51 -21.79 15.16
CA GLY A 47 -1.79 -21.52 14.53
C GLY A 47 -1.99 -22.33 13.23
N MET A 48 -0.97 -22.34 12.36
CA MET A 48 -1.00 -23.10 11.11
C MET A 48 -1.24 -24.60 11.32
N LEU A 49 -0.63 -25.18 12.35
CA LEU A 49 -0.68 -26.62 12.63
C LEU A 49 -1.90 -27.07 13.43
N ASN A 50 -2.73 -26.14 13.90
CA ASN A 50 -3.89 -26.46 14.74
C ASN A 50 -5.24 -26.07 14.14
N GLN A 51 -5.31 -25.00 13.33
CA GLN A 51 -6.60 -24.44 12.91
C GLN A 51 -6.56 -23.88 11.49
N GLY A 52 -7.68 -24.03 10.78
CA GLY A 52 -7.87 -23.38 9.48
C GLY A 52 -9.23 -23.66 8.85
N LYS A 53 -9.34 -23.38 7.56
CA LYS A 53 -10.54 -23.67 6.76
C LYS A 53 -10.19 -23.83 5.29
N TRP A 54 -10.94 -24.68 4.58
CA TRP A 54 -10.95 -24.69 3.12
C TRP A 54 -11.58 -23.41 2.56
N MET A 55 -10.91 -22.78 1.60
CA MET A 55 -11.41 -21.53 1.00
C MET A 55 -12.39 -21.76 -0.15
N THR A 56 -12.31 -22.91 -0.81
CA THR A 56 -13.15 -23.30 -1.95
C THR A 56 -13.65 -24.73 -1.78
N ASP A 57 -14.79 -25.04 -2.40
CA ASP A 57 -15.38 -26.38 -2.38
C ASP A 57 -14.54 -27.40 -3.16
N ASP A 58 -13.64 -26.94 -4.04
CA ASP A 58 -12.71 -27.77 -4.81
C ASP A 58 -11.44 -28.15 -4.02
N TYR A 59 -11.31 -27.68 -2.78
CA TYR A 59 -10.18 -27.98 -1.87
C TYR A 59 -8.80 -27.62 -2.45
N GLU A 60 -8.71 -26.58 -3.29
CA GLU A 60 -7.46 -26.16 -3.90
C GLU A 60 -6.54 -25.41 -2.92
N GLN A 61 -7.13 -24.72 -1.93
CA GLN A 61 -6.39 -23.86 -1.02
C GLN A 61 -6.92 -23.96 0.42
N TRP A 62 -6.05 -24.44 1.31
CA TRP A 62 -6.25 -24.39 2.76
C TRP A 62 -5.81 -23.01 3.29
N GLN A 63 -6.62 -22.41 4.16
CA GLN A 63 -6.30 -21.18 4.87
C GLN A 63 -5.99 -21.47 6.35
N PRO A 64 -4.70 -21.44 6.73
CA PRO A 64 -4.28 -21.41 8.13
C PRO A 64 -4.91 -20.27 8.93
N SER A 65 -5.10 -20.42 10.23
CA SER A 65 -5.55 -19.32 11.07
C SER A 65 -4.44 -18.26 11.24
N GLY A 66 -4.61 -17.08 10.64
CA GLY A 66 -3.78 -15.91 10.92
C GLY A 66 -2.43 -15.85 10.21
N CYS A 67 -2.15 -16.72 9.25
CA CYS A 67 -1.01 -16.60 8.35
C CYS A 67 -1.32 -17.15 6.94
N MET A 68 -0.39 -16.94 6.02
CA MET A 68 -0.42 -17.47 4.65
C MET A 68 0.75 -18.43 4.45
N SER A 69 0.44 -19.65 4.03
CA SER A 69 1.43 -20.68 3.70
C SER A 69 2.04 -20.46 2.32
N LEU A 70 3.26 -20.95 2.10
CA LEU A 70 3.84 -21.06 0.77
C LEU A 70 3.24 -22.27 0.05
N THR A 71 2.92 -22.12 -1.24
CA THR A 71 2.63 -23.26 -2.11
C THR A 71 3.95 -23.72 -2.73
N TYR A 72 4.54 -24.77 -2.17
CA TYR A 72 5.82 -25.32 -2.63
C TYR A 72 5.73 -25.91 -4.04
N THR A 73 6.59 -25.42 -4.93
CA THR A 73 6.93 -25.98 -6.23
C THR A 73 8.22 -26.78 -6.16
N LYS A 74 8.54 -27.51 -7.23
CA LYS A 74 9.81 -28.25 -7.38
C LYS A 74 11.04 -27.40 -7.06
N LYS A 75 11.03 -26.14 -7.47
CA LYS A 75 12.15 -25.21 -7.28
C LYS A 75 12.34 -24.85 -5.81
N GLU A 76 11.27 -24.51 -5.10
CA GLU A 76 11.38 -24.16 -3.67
C GLU A 76 11.70 -25.39 -2.81
N ILE A 77 11.20 -26.57 -3.18
CA ILE A 77 11.56 -27.82 -2.50
C ILE A 77 13.06 -28.09 -2.63
N ASN A 78 13.62 -27.98 -3.83
CA ASN A 78 15.05 -28.15 -4.06
C ASN A 78 15.91 -27.15 -3.27
N ALA A 79 15.48 -25.88 -3.26
CA ALA A 79 16.20 -24.82 -2.54
C ALA A 79 16.20 -25.03 -1.02
N CYS A 80 15.14 -25.63 -0.46
CA CYS A 80 15.07 -25.94 0.96
C CYS A 80 15.80 -27.23 1.34
N LEU A 81 15.55 -28.31 0.59
CA LEU A 81 15.88 -29.68 1.01
C LEU A 81 17.05 -30.30 0.24
N GLY A 82 17.70 -29.60 -0.69
CA GLY A 82 18.73 -30.19 -1.57
C GLY A 82 19.72 -31.09 -0.81
N HIS A 83 19.92 -32.31 -1.30
CA HIS A 83 20.74 -33.37 -0.69
C HIS A 83 20.19 -33.98 0.62
N GLN A 84 18.93 -33.75 0.98
CA GLN A 84 18.33 -34.26 2.22
C GLN A 84 17.32 -35.38 1.98
N ARG A 85 17.01 -36.13 3.05
CA ARG A 85 15.99 -37.18 3.03
C ARG A 85 14.76 -36.85 3.89
N ILE A 86 13.58 -37.21 3.41
CA ILE A 86 12.31 -37.22 4.16
C ILE A 86 11.93 -38.67 4.45
N VAL A 87 11.56 -38.99 5.68
CA VAL A 87 11.16 -40.35 6.06
C VAL A 87 9.76 -40.32 6.66
N TYR A 88 8.86 -41.12 6.09
CA TYR A 88 7.56 -41.46 6.64
C TYR A 88 7.64 -42.82 7.35
N ILE A 89 6.99 -42.98 8.50
CA ILE A 89 6.89 -44.26 9.20
C ILE A 89 5.45 -44.45 9.68
N GLY A 90 4.83 -45.56 9.31
CA GLY A 90 3.49 -45.88 9.83
C GLY A 90 2.68 -46.82 8.95
N ASP A 91 1.37 -46.56 8.90
CA ASP A 91 0.40 -47.36 8.18
C ASP A 91 0.03 -46.77 6.80
N SER A 92 -1.10 -47.20 6.25
CA SER A 92 -1.56 -46.79 4.93
C SER A 92 -1.85 -45.29 4.82
N ILE A 93 -2.17 -44.59 5.92
CA ILE A 93 -2.37 -43.13 5.91
C ILE A 93 -1.04 -42.43 5.64
N MET A 94 0.04 -42.87 6.29
CA MET A 94 1.39 -42.34 6.04
C MET A 94 1.87 -42.64 4.64
N ARG A 95 1.47 -43.80 4.07
CA ARG A 95 1.76 -44.12 2.67
C ARG A 95 1.05 -43.17 1.69
N GLU A 96 -0.21 -42.81 1.93
CA GLU A 96 -0.91 -41.84 1.07
C GLU A 96 -0.27 -40.44 1.14
N GLN A 97 0.18 -40.01 2.32
CA GLN A 97 0.96 -38.76 2.47
C GLN A 97 2.32 -38.84 1.76
N TYR A 98 3.00 -39.98 1.85
CA TYR A 98 4.23 -40.25 1.10
C TYR A 98 3.99 -40.08 -0.41
N TYR A 99 2.94 -40.69 -0.97
CA TYR A 99 2.61 -40.54 -2.39
C TYR A 99 2.34 -39.08 -2.76
N ALA A 100 1.56 -38.36 -1.95
CA ALA A 100 1.31 -36.93 -2.16
C ALA A 100 2.60 -36.09 -2.14
N MET A 101 3.56 -36.42 -1.27
CA MET A 101 4.86 -35.74 -1.24
C MET A 101 5.69 -36.03 -2.49
N THR A 102 5.74 -37.29 -2.95
CA THR A 102 6.49 -37.65 -4.17
C THR A 102 5.91 -36.99 -5.43
N HIS A 103 4.60 -36.76 -5.47
CA HIS A 103 3.93 -36.08 -6.59
C HIS A 103 4.39 -34.63 -6.79
N PHE A 104 4.94 -33.96 -5.77
CA PHE A 104 5.56 -32.65 -5.99
C PHE A 104 6.79 -32.72 -6.88
N LEU A 105 7.52 -33.84 -6.88
CA LEU A 105 8.78 -34.01 -7.61
C LEU A 105 8.61 -34.83 -8.90
N LYS A 106 7.71 -35.83 -8.90
CA LYS A 106 7.47 -36.72 -10.04
C LYS A 106 6.42 -36.14 -11.03
N LYS A 107 6.43 -36.57 -12.29
CA LYS A 107 5.25 -36.45 -13.17
C LYS A 107 4.29 -37.61 -12.84
N PRO A 108 2.97 -37.43 -12.80
CA PRO A 108 2.04 -38.52 -12.49
C PRO A 108 2.21 -39.62 -13.54
N VAL A 109 2.70 -40.78 -13.12
CA VAL A 109 2.77 -42.00 -13.95
C VAL A 109 1.60 -42.88 -13.54
N SER A 110 0.96 -43.56 -14.50
CA SER A 110 -0.10 -44.52 -14.22
C SER A 110 0.37 -45.55 -13.19
N LYS A 111 -0.54 -45.89 -12.26
CA LYS A 111 -0.33 -46.78 -11.11
C LYS A 111 0.53 -48.00 -11.48
N MET A 112 1.80 -47.99 -11.09
CA MET A 112 2.51 -49.25 -10.89
C MET A 112 1.84 -49.96 -9.71
N ARG A 113 1.78 -51.29 -9.76
CA ARG A 113 1.31 -52.10 -8.62
C ARG A 113 2.36 -52.01 -7.52
N ASP A 114 2.40 -50.88 -6.82
CA ASP A 114 3.27 -50.68 -5.68
C ASP A 114 2.76 -51.61 -4.56
N ALA A 115 3.66 -52.34 -3.93
CA ALA A 115 3.29 -53.30 -2.91
C ALA A 115 2.78 -52.58 -1.65
N ILE A 116 1.67 -53.09 -1.13
CA ILE A 116 0.75 -52.34 -0.27
C ILE A 116 1.16 -52.39 1.20
N HIS A 117 2.17 -53.17 1.62
CA HIS A 117 2.60 -53.28 3.02
C HIS A 117 4.13 -53.48 3.15
N GLU A 118 4.92 -52.69 2.43
CA GLU A 118 6.38 -52.77 2.46
C GLU A 118 7.04 -51.39 2.50
N ASP A 119 8.33 -51.38 2.88
CA ASP A 119 9.17 -50.20 2.78
C ASP A 119 9.34 -49.78 1.32
N GLN A 120 9.19 -48.48 1.02
CA GLN A 120 9.41 -47.93 -0.31
C GLN A 120 10.34 -46.72 -0.24
N SER A 121 11.07 -46.48 -1.33
CA SER A 121 11.96 -45.33 -1.47
C SER A 121 11.80 -44.70 -2.85
N PHE A 122 11.70 -43.38 -2.89
CA PHE A 122 11.69 -42.55 -4.08
C PHE A 122 12.90 -41.63 -4.06
N TYR A 123 13.73 -41.72 -5.09
CA TYR A 123 14.89 -40.86 -5.27
C TYR A 123 14.69 -39.96 -6.50
N SER A 124 14.73 -38.64 -6.28
CA SER A 124 14.68 -37.66 -7.36
C SER A 124 16.09 -37.23 -7.76
N LYS A 125 16.58 -37.75 -8.90
CA LYS A 125 17.91 -37.43 -9.43
C LYS A 125 18.12 -35.94 -9.70
N GLU A 126 17.09 -35.23 -10.15
CA GLU A 126 17.19 -33.81 -10.54
C GLU A 126 17.37 -32.87 -9.34
N GLN A 127 16.82 -33.23 -8.18
CA GLN A 127 16.87 -32.41 -6.97
C GLN A 127 17.78 -33.02 -5.89
N ASP A 128 18.30 -34.23 -6.13
CA ASP A 128 19.07 -35.03 -5.17
C ASP A 128 18.36 -35.14 -3.81
N ILE A 129 17.09 -35.57 -3.85
CA ILE A 129 16.24 -35.74 -2.66
C ILE A 129 15.75 -37.18 -2.61
N THR A 130 15.81 -37.77 -1.41
CA THR A 130 15.26 -39.10 -1.12
C THR A 130 14.04 -38.98 -0.24
N ILE A 131 12.93 -39.61 -0.62
CA ILE A 131 11.72 -39.73 0.19
C ILE A 131 11.49 -41.21 0.45
N GLU A 132 11.33 -41.61 1.69
CA GLU A 132 11.13 -43.01 2.09
C GLU A 132 9.83 -43.15 2.87
N ILE A 133 9.20 -44.32 2.76
CA ILE A 133 8.14 -44.79 3.66
C ILE A 133 8.58 -46.12 4.25
N TRP A 134 8.56 -46.22 5.58
CA TRP A 134 8.80 -47.46 6.30
C TRP A 134 7.46 -47.99 6.79
N TRP A 135 7.13 -49.23 6.41
CA TRP A 135 5.88 -49.86 6.80
C TRP A 135 5.99 -50.39 8.24
N ASP A 136 5.54 -49.59 9.19
CA ASP A 136 5.59 -49.92 10.62
C ASP A 136 4.36 -49.35 11.36
N PRO A 137 3.17 -49.95 11.19
CA PRO A 137 1.93 -49.44 11.79
C PRO A 137 1.95 -49.41 13.33
N TYR A 138 2.83 -50.19 13.96
CA TYR A 138 2.95 -50.28 15.42
C TYR A 138 4.13 -49.48 15.99
N LEU A 139 5.01 -48.92 15.14
CA LEU A 139 6.20 -48.17 15.52
C LEU A 139 7.11 -48.96 16.48
N ASN A 140 7.33 -50.24 16.15
CA ASN A 140 8.08 -51.17 17.00
C ASN A 140 9.04 -52.09 16.25
N THR A 141 9.24 -51.87 14.95
CA THR A 141 10.29 -52.59 14.21
C THR A 141 11.68 -52.16 14.71
N THR A 142 12.67 -53.06 14.61
CA THR A 142 14.06 -52.78 15.02
C THR A 142 14.60 -51.52 14.34
N LYS A 143 14.29 -51.34 13.04
CA LYS A 143 14.68 -50.16 12.25
C LYS A 143 14.15 -48.85 12.84
N THR A 144 12.86 -48.81 13.20
CA THR A 144 12.24 -47.65 13.85
C THR A 144 12.80 -47.42 15.25
N LEU A 145 12.97 -48.47 16.04
CA LEU A 145 13.50 -48.37 17.40
C LEU A 145 14.95 -47.87 17.41
N ASP A 146 15.80 -48.34 16.50
CA ASP A 146 17.18 -47.88 16.37
C ASP A 146 17.23 -46.40 15.95
N LEU A 147 16.31 -45.94 15.09
CA LEU A 147 16.20 -44.52 14.75
C LEU A 147 15.82 -43.68 15.97
N LEU A 148 14.79 -44.11 16.72
CA LEU A 148 14.32 -43.41 17.92
C LEU A 148 15.36 -43.41 19.05
N GLN A 149 16.21 -44.43 19.13
CA GLN A 149 17.31 -44.51 20.10
C GLN A 149 18.59 -43.79 19.62
N GLY A 150 18.53 -43.06 18.50
CA GLY A 150 19.69 -42.35 17.95
C GLY A 150 20.83 -43.24 17.44
N LYS A 151 20.58 -44.55 17.26
CA LYS A 151 21.57 -45.57 16.88
C LYS A 151 21.83 -45.65 15.37
N VAL A 152 21.01 -45.01 14.54
CA VAL A 152 21.14 -45.07 13.07
C VAL A 152 22.43 -44.38 12.62
N GLN A 153 23.31 -45.16 11.99
CA GLN A 153 24.50 -44.65 11.30
C GLN A 153 24.12 -44.17 9.89
N GLY A 154 24.32 -42.88 9.60
CA GLY A 154 24.01 -42.28 8.30
C GLY A 154 23.47 -40.86 8.40
N GLN A 155 23.10 -40.28 7.26
CA GLN A 155 22.48 -38.96 7.22
C GLN A 155 21.11 -39.01 7.89
N LYS A 156 20.85 -38.14 8.87
CA LYS A 156 19.55 -38.11 9.57
C LYS A 156 18.46 -37.53 8.67
N PRO A 157 17.18 -37.91 8.85
CA PRO A 157 16.09 -37.31 8.10
C PRO A 157 16.01 -35.81 8.39
N SER A 158 15.81 -35.03 7.34
CA SER A 158 15.51 -33.60 7.46
C SER A 158 14.09 -33.40 7.98
N LEU A 159 13.16 -34.26 7.57
CA LEU A 159 11.80 -34.29 8.09
C LEU A 159 11.41 -35.74 8.34
N LEU A 160 11.07 -36.05 9.60
CA LEU A 160 10.57 -37.35 10.02
C LEU A 160 9.07 -37.23 10.32
N ILE A 161 8.24 -37.95 9.56
CA ILE A 161 6.79 -37.95 9.70
C ILE A 161 6.35 -39.33 10.16
N MET A 162 5.63 -39.42 11.28
CA MET A 162 5.23 -40.69 11.87
C MET A 162 3.73 -40.73 12.11
N GLY A 163 3.10 -41.89 11.94
CA GLY A 163 1.67 -42.06 12.19
C GLY A 163 1.35 -43.46 12.69
N SER A 164 0.42 -43.56 13.65
CA SER A 164 -0.05 -44.83 14.20
C SER A 164 -1.41 -44.67 14.88
N GLY A 165 -2.11 -45.78 15.09
CA GLY A 165 -3.30 -45.84 15.94
C GLY A 165 -4.41 -46.71 15.37
N VAL A 166 -4.66 -46.62 14.06
CA VAL A 166 -5.70 -47.40 13.36
C VAL A 166 -5.49 -48.91 13.55
N TRP A 167 -4.25 -49.37 13.44
CA TRP A 167 -3.89 -50.78 13.60
C TRP A 167 -4.04 -51.27 15.04
N TYR A 168 -3.62 -50.48 16.04
CA TYR A 168 -3.84 -50.80 17.44
C TYR A 168 -5.34 -50.98 17.73
N MET A 169 -6.17 -49.99 17.36
CA MET A 169 -7.63 -50.09 17.58
C MET A 169 -8.26 -51.31 16.92
N ARG A 170 -7.77 -51.71 15.74
CA ARG A 170 -8.33 -52.83 14.96
C ARG A 170 -7.85 -54.20 15.42
N ARG A 171 -6.61 -54.32 15.91
CA ARG A 171 -5.93 -55.62 16.07
C ARG A 171 -5.65 -56.02 17.52
N THR A 172 -5.60 -55.08 18.46
CA THR A 172 -5.17 -55.37 19.84
C THR A 172 -6.31 -55.25 20.86
N GLY A 173 -7.57 -55.22 20.40
CA GLY A 173 -8.75 -55.29 21.27
C GLY A 173 -8.80 -54.17 22.30
N ASN A 174 -8.85 -54.54 23.59
CA ASN A 174 -8.96 -53.60 24.71
C ASN A 174 -7.61 -52.98 25.11
N ASP A 175 -6.49 -53.63 24.79
CA ASP A 175 -5.14 -53.14 25.14
C ASP A 175 -4.61 -52.08 24.16
N TYR A 176 -5.41 -51.72 23.15
CA TYR A 176 -5.03 -50.77 22.10
C TYR A 176 -4.45 -49.47 22.64
N LEU A 177 -5.05 -48.91 23.69
CA LEU A 177 -4.65 -47.63 24.23
C LEU A 177 -3.30 -47.74 24.95
N HIS A 178 -3.13 -48.75 25.80
CA HIS A 178 -1.89 -48.95 26.55
C HIS A 178 -0.71 -49.18 25.61
N LEU A 179 -0.84 -50.11 24.66
CA LEU A 179 0.23 -50.45 23.72
C LEU A 179 0.57 -49.28 22.79
N TRP A 180 -0.44 -48.55 22.30
CA TRP A 180 -0.23 -47.36 21.48
C TRP A 180 0.44 -46.24 22.27
N LYS A 181 0.06 -46.01 23.53
CA LYS A 181 0.73 -45.03 24.41
C LYS A 181 2.22 -45.36 24.54
N THR A 182 2.57 -46.61 24.84
CA THR A 182 3.97 -47.05 24.92
C THR A 182 4.74 -46.77 23.63
N ALA A 183 4.14 -47.02 22.46
CA ALA A 183 4.79 -46.75 21.18
C ALA A 183 5.00 -45.26 20.92
N VAL A 184 4.00 -44.44 21.21
CA VAL A 184 4.06 -42.99 21.02
C VAL A 184 4.97 -42.31 22.04
N ASP A 185 4.99 -42.76 23.29
CA ASP A 185 5.85 -42.18 24.33
C ASP A 185 7.34 -42.33 23.98
N ARG A 186 7.74 -43.44 23.34
CA ARG A 186 9.11 -43.58 22.80
C ARG A 186 9.48 -42.48 21.82
N ILE A 187 8.53 -41.96 21.05
CA ILE A 187 8.77 -40.85 20.11
C ILE A 187 9.01 -39.55 20.87
N PHE A 188 8.18 -39.27 21.88
CA PHE A 188 8.36 -38.10 22.75
C PHE A 188 9.68 -38.16 23.50
N ASP A 189 10.04 -39.33 24.03
CA ASP A 189 11.31 -39.56 24.71
C ASP A 189 12.50 -39.36 23.75
N ALA A 190 12.41 -39.88 22.53
CA ALA A 190 13.42 -39.68 21.50
C ALA A 190 13.56 -38.20 21.11
N ALA A 191 12.44 -37.47 20.96
CA ALA A 191 12.47 -36.04 20.66
C ALA A 191 13.12 -35.22 21.80
N LEU A 192 12.93 -35.64 23.05
CA LEU A 192 13.54 -35.00 24.22
C LEU A 192 15.02 -35.27 24.35
N ASN A 193 15.46 -36.51 24.09
CA ASN A 193 16.81 -36.96 24.46
C ASN A 193 17.78 -37.01 23.29
N ASP A 194 17.28 -37.26 22.08
CA ASP A 194 18.11 -37.60 20.93
C ASP A 194 17.86 -36.66 19.76
N ARG A 195 18.92 -36.35 19.02
CA ARG A 195 18.82 -35.63 17.74
C ARG A 195 18.57 -36.63 16.62
N ILE A 196 17.34 -37.06 16.40
CA ILE A 196 17.01 -38.15 15.44
C ILE A 196 16.65 -37.64 14.05
N ALA A 197 16.25 -36.37 13.92
CA ALA A 197 15.92 -35.67 12.68
C ALA A 197 16.20 -34.17 12.84
N ASP A 198 16.06 -33.37 11.77
CA ASP A 198 16.01 -31.90 11.95
C ASP A 198 14.65 -31.46 12.51
N LYS A 199 13.55 -32.06 12.04
CA LYS A 199 12.20 -31.87 12.60
C LYS A 199 11.36 -33.14 12.56
N ILE A 200 10.51 -33.32 13.57
CA ILE A 200 9.55 -34.42 13.69
C ILE A 200 8.13 -33.88 13.56
N MET A 201 7.28 -34.64 12.84
CA MET A 201 5.84 -34.43 12.78
C MET A 201 5.15 -35.76 13.08
N LEU A 202 4.46 -35.84 14.22
CA LEU A 202 3.67 -37.00 14.60
C LEU A 202 2.21 -36.75 14.22
N SER A 203 1.69 -37.52 13.27
CA SER A 203 0.30 -37.48 12.86
C SER A 203 -0.64 -37.63 14.06
N PRO A 204 -1.69 -36.79 14.19
CA PRO A 204 -2.82 -37.18 15.03
C PRO A 204 -3.42 -38.49 14.51
N VAL A 205 -4.18 -39.18 15.36
CA VAL A 205 -5.02 -40.29 14.90
C VAL A 205 -6.11 -39.69 14.03
N GLU A 206 -6.05 -39.98 12.73
CA GLU A 206 -6.90 -39.37 11.73
C GLU A 206 -8.36 -39.76 11.92
N ILE A 207 -9.28 -38.79 11.81
CA ILE A 207 -10.72 -39.06 11.90
C ILE A 207 -11.21 -39.68 10.59
N VAL A 208 -11.89 -40.82 10.71
CA VAL A 208 -12.43 -41.62 9.60
C VAL A 208 -13.86 -41.26 9.24
N GLU A 209 -14.29 -41.62 8.03
CA GLU A 209 -15.66 -41.40 7.53
C GLU A 209 -16.55 -42.62 7.81
N TYR A 210 -17.21 -42.60 8.96
CA TYR A 210 -18.02 -43.72 9.49
C TYR A 210 -19.08 -44.31 8.55
N PRO A 211 -19.80 -43.54 7.73
CA PRO A 211 -20.75 -44.06 6.75
C PRO A 211 -20.11 -44.90 5.64
N LEU A 212 -18.84 -44.67 5.31
CA LEU A 212 -18.11 -45.36 4.24
C LEU A 212 -17.30 -46.58 4.73
N LEU A 213 -17.15 -46.73 6.05
CA LEU A 213 -16.42 -47.86 6.62
C LEU A 213 -17.18 -49.17 6.45
N ILE A 214 -16.45 -50.22 6.04
CA ILE A 214 -16.95 -51.60 6.10
C ILE A 214 -17.29 -52.02 7.55
N PRO A 215 -18.24 -52.96 7.76
CA PRO A 215 -18.72 -53.32 9.10
C PRO A 215 -17.62 -53.68 10.10
N GLU A 216 -16.61 -54.42 9.68
CA GLU A 216 -15.46 -54.80 10.52
C GLU A 216 -14.69 -53.57 11.03
N ARG A 217 -14.39 -52.61 10.13
CA ARG A 217 -13.69 -51.37 10.51
C ARG A 217 -14.56 -50.51 11.41
N LYS A 218 -15.86 -50.42 11.12
CA LYS A 218 -16.83 -49.67 11.93
C LYS A 218 -17.01 -50.26 13.33
N ALA A 219 -16.77 -51.56 13.51
CA ALA A 219 -16.81 -52.22 14.82
C ALA A 219 -15.63 -51.82 15.70
N THR A 220 -14.46 -51.54 15.13
CA THR A 220 -13.22 -51.28 15.90
C THR A 220 -12.79 -49.81 15.92
N LEU A 221 -12.93 -49.10 14.80
CA LEU A 221 -12.55 -47.68 14.65
C LEU A 221 -13.71 -46.83 15.13
N LYS A 222 -13.67 -46.46 16.41
CA LYS A 222 -14.73 -45.68 17.07
C LYS A 222 -14.26 -44.25 17.35
N PHE A 223 -15.20 -43.31 17.30
CA PHE A 223 -14.91 -41.89 17.47
C PHE A 223 -14.35 -41.58 18.85
N ASP A 224 -14.94 -42.15 19.90
CA ASP A 224 -14.48 -42.05 21.29
C ASP A 224 -13.03 -42.55 21.45
N LYS A 225 -12.67 -43.69 20.84
CA LYS A 225 -11.29 -44.21 20.86
C LYS A 225 -10.31 -43.23 20.21
N ILE A 226 -10.64 -42.70 19.03
CA ILE A 226 -9.83 -41.69 18.32
C ILE A 226 -9.71 -40.41 19.16
N THR A 227 -10.80 -39.95 19.78
CA THR A 227 -10.82 -38.78 20.66
C THR A 227 -9.91 -38.98 21.87
N ILE A 228 -9.97 -40.13 22.54
CA ILE A 228 -9.11 -40.44 23.69
C ILE A 228 -7.63 -40.42 23.28
N MET A 229 -7.28 -41.03 22.15
CA MET A 229 -5.90 -41.04 21.65
C MET A 229 -5.42 -39.63 21.28
N ASN A 230 -6.22 -38.85 20.57
CA ASN A 230 -5.86 -37.47 20.23
C ASN A 230 -5.77 -36.56 21.45
N ASN A 231 -6.63 -36.74 22.47
CA ASN A 231 -6.53 -36.02 23.73
C ASN A 231 -5.23 -36.35 24.46
N TYR A 232 -4.79 -37.62 24.43
CA TYR A 232 -3.49 -38.00 24.95
C TYR A 232 -2.34 -37.28 24.22
N LEU A 233 -2.37 -37.20 22.88
CA LEU A 233 -1.36 -36.44 22.13
C LEU A 233 -1.34 -34.95 22.51
N ARG A 234 -2.51 -34.33 22.74
CA ARG A 234 -2.62 -32.93 23.18
C ARG A 234 -1.97 -32.72 24.53
N GLU A 235 -2.22 -33.63 25.47
CA GLU A 235 -1.60 -33.61 26.79
C GLU A 235 -0.07 -33.75 26.66
N ARG A 236 0.41 -34.78 25.95
CA ARG A 236 1.85 -35.05 25.81
C ARG A 236 2.61 -33.92 25.12
N ILE A 237 2.07 -33.34 24.05
CA ILE A 237 2.72 -32.21 23.37
C ILE A 237 2.73 -30.94 24.23
N SER A 238 1.71 -30.72 25.08
CA SER A 238 1.69 -29.58 26.01
C SER A 238 2.74 -29.68 27.11
N LEU A 239 3.14 -30.90 27.46
CA LEU A 239 4.20 -31.18 28.43
C LEU A 239 5.60 -31.17 27.79
N LEU A 240 5.70 -31.19 26.46
CA LEU A 240 6.96 -31.23 25.73
C LEU A 240 7.63 -29.85 25.69
N HIS A 241 8.49 -29.58 26.68
CA HIS A 241 9.23 -28.32 26.77
C HIS A 241 10.67 -28.49 26.28
N ARG A 242 11.06 -27.67 25.27
CA ARG A 242 12.43 -27.60 24.74
C ARG A 242 13.01 -28.97 24.29
N PRO A 243 12.35 -29.68 23.36
CA PRO A 243 12.88 -30.94 22.84
C PRO A 243 14.20 -30.72 22.08
N VAL A 244 15.12 -31.69 22.17
CA VAL A 244 16.37 -31.71 21.40
C VAL A 244 16.10 -31.78 19.90
N THR A 245 15.13 -32.59 19.48
CA THR A 245 14.59 -32.58 18.12
C THR A 245 13.23 -31.88 18.12
N PRO A 246 13.06 -30.73 17.43
CA PRO A 246 11.76 -30.05 17.33
C PRO A 246 10.65 -30.96 16.82
N MET A 247 9.58 -31.10 17.61
CA MET A 247 8.46 -32.01 17.34
C MET A 247 7.12 -31.27 17.42
N VAL A 248 6.20 -31.61 16.51
CA VAL A 248 4.82 -31.12 16.51
C VAL A 248 3.82 -32.24 16.22
N VAL A 249 2.58 -32.04 16.68
CA VAL A 249 1.42 -32.85 16.29
C VAL A 249 0.46 -31.95 15.49
N PRO A 250 0.31 -32.13 14.16
CA PRO A 250 -0.50 -31.27 13.32
C PRO A 250 -1.98 -31.63 13.43
N PHE A 251 -2.64 -31.23 14.53
CA PHE A 251 -4.07 -31.48 14.73
C PHE A 251 -4.95 -30.90 13.62
N VAL A 252 -4.45 -29.91 12.87
CA VAL A 252 -5.09 -29.37 11.67
C VAL A 252 -5.34 -30.43 10.60
N TRP A 253 -4.60 -31.53 10.56
CA TRP A 253 -4.86 -32.63 9.62
C TRP A 253 -6.26 -33.23 9.84
N ASN A 254 -6.73 -33.31 11.09
CA ASN A 254 -8.10 -33.70 11.39
C ASN A 254 -9.13 -32.67 10.91
N GLU A 255 -8.85 -31.36 11.01
CA GLU A 255 -9.74 -30.34 10.45
C GLU A 255 -9.78 -30.42 8.92
N ILE A 256 -8.64 -30.61 8.26
CA ILE A 256 -8.50 -30.72 6.79
C ILE A 256 -9.38 -31.85 6.25
N VAL A 257 -9.30 -33.03 6.87
CA VAL A 257 -9.98 -34.22 6.36
C VAL A 257 -11.47 -34.22 6.69
N THR A 258 -11.85 -33.81 7.91
CA THR A 258 -13.26 -33.76 8.33
C THR A 258 -14.06 -32.63 7.68
N SER A 259 -13.39 -31.58 7.19
CA SER A 259 -14.02 -30.51 6.43
C SER A 259 -13.99 -30.73 4.90
N SER A 260 -13.56 -31.91 4.45
CA SER A 260 -13.55 -32.28 3.03
C SER A 260 -14.63 -33.29 2.67
N LYS A 261 -15.04 -33.27 1.39
CA LYS A 261 -15.91 -34.27 0.74
C LYS A 261 -15.13 -35.21 -0.20
N ASN A 262 -13.79 -35.16 -0.15
CA ASN A 262 -12.91 -35.94 -1.01
C ASN A 262 -12.44 -37.26 -0.36
N GLN A 263 -13.31 -37.92 0.39
CA GLN A 263 -13.07 -39.25 0.95
C GLN A 263 -12.99 -40.31 -0.16
N THR A 264 -12.14 -41.31 0.02
CA THR A 264 -12.18 -42.53 -0.80
C THR A 264 -13.31 -43.46 -0.35
N LYS A 265 -13.65 -44.45 -1.19
CA LYS A 265 -14.76 -45.39 -0.93
C LYS A 265 -14.59 -46.25 0.33
N ASP A 266 -13.39 -46.32 0.90
CA ASP A 266 -13.11 -47.18 2.04
C ASP A 266 -13.29 -46.48 3.41
N GLY A 267 -13.61 -45.18 3.39
CA GLY A 267 -13.84 -44.34 4.56
C GLY A 267 -12.61 -44.07 5.43
N LEU A 268 -11.42 -44.51 5.00
CA LEU A 268 -10.17 -44.38 5.75
C LEU A 268 -9.20 -43.41 5.06
N HIS A 269 -9.15 -43.41 3.72
CA HIS A 269 -8.22 -42.57 2.96
C HIS A 269 -8.93 -41.41 2.25
N PHE A 270 -8.17 -40.40 1.86
CA PHE A 270 -8.63 -39.21 1.13
C PHE A 270 -7.95 -39.08 -0.23
N MET A 271 -8.62 -38.43 -1.17
CA MET A 271 -8.05 -38.15 -2.50
C MET A 271 -6.91 -37.13 -2.44
N GLU A 272 -6.09 -37.12 -3.48
CA GLU A 272 -4.86 -36.33 -3.57
C GLU A 272 -4.99 -34.85 -3.17
N PRO A 273 -6.05 -34.08 -3.50
CA PRO A 273 -6.14 -32.68 -3.07
C PRO A 273 -6.01 -32.48 -1.55
N VAL A 274 -6.53 -33.42 -0.76
CA VAL A 274 -6.51 -33.38 0.71
C VAL A 274 -5.14 -33.76 1.25
N THR A 275 -4.58 -34.89 0.79
CA THR A 275 -3.26 -35.36 1.24
C THR A 275 -2.14 -34.44 0.76
N LYS A 276 -2.30 -33.79 -0.40
CA LYS A 276 -1.42 -32.74 -0.92
C LYS A 276 -1.39 -31.52 0.00
N ALA A 277 -2.53 -31.11 0.57
CA ALA A 277 -2.56 -30.01 1.54
C ALA A 277 -1.84 -30.37 2.85
N GLN A 278 -2.01 -31.60 3.34
CA GLN A 278 -1.26 -32.10 4.51
C GLN A 278 0.26 -32.09 4.23
N ALA A 279 0.68 -32.57 3.06
CA ALA A 279 2.09 -32.57 2.65
C ALA A 279 2.65 -31.15 2.44
N GLN A 280 1.88 -30.22 1.88
CA GLN A 280 2.25 -28.79 1.81
C GLN A 280 2.49 -28.20 3.20
N LEU A 281 1.65 -28.50 4.18
CA LEU A 281 1.84 -28.03 5.56
C LEU A 281 3.11 -28.61 6.19
N ALA A 282 3.43 -29.87 5.91
CA ALA A 282 4.67 -30.50 6.36
C ALA A 282 5.91 -29.78 5.78
N LEU A 283 5.88 -29.42 4.49
CA LEU A 283 6.92 -28.60 3.87
C LEU A 283 6.99 -27.20 4.49
N ASN A 284 5.85 -26.53 4.72
CA ASN A 284 5.82 -25.21 5.36
C ASN A 284 6.44 -25.23 6.76
N TYR A 285 6.14 -26.26 7.55
CA TYR A 285 6.74 -26.47 8.87
C TYR A 285 8.27 -26.67 8.76
N ARG A 286 8.73 -27.47 7.81
CA ARG A 286 10.16 -27.77 7.66
C ARG A 286 10.96 -26.59 7.08
N CYS A 287 10.41 -25.92 6.07
CA CYS A 287 11.19 -25.11 5.16
C CYS A 287 11.01 -23.60 5.32
N ASN A 288 9.88 -23.09 5.81
CA ASN A 288 9.61 -21.64 5.77
C ASN A 288 10.65 -20.80 6.52
N ASN A 289 11.16 -21.29 7.65
CA ASN A 289 12.16 -20.58 8.42
C ASN A 289 13.58 -20.61 7.78
N GLU A 290 13.90 -21.67 7.03
CA GLU A 290 15.23 -21.86 6.44
C GLU A 290 15.34 -21.35 5.00
N HIS A 291 14.25 -21.42 4.25
CA HIS A 291 14.14 -20.97 2.86
C HIS A 291 14.19 -19.45 2.73
N VAL A 292 13.98 -18.70 3.83
CA VAL A 292 13.91 -17.24 3.83
C VAL A 292 15.02 -16.61 4.68
N LYS A 293 16.24 -17.16 4.57
CA LYS A 293 17.44 -16.58 5.20
C LYS A 293 17.73 -15.14 4.76
N THR A 294 17.19 -14.71 3.62
CA THR A 294 17.17 -13.32 3.19
C THR A 294 15.72 -12.86 2.99
N PRO A 295 15.23 -11.84 3.72
CA PRO A 295 13.96 -11.20 3.40
C PRO A 295 14.18 -10.42 2.10
N SER A 296 13.95 -11.08 0.97
CA SER A 296 13.81 -10.43 -0.32
C SER A 296 12.34 -10.17 -0.55
N PHE A 297 12.01 -8.92 -0.89
CA PHE A 297 10.78 -8.63 -1.59
C PHE A 297 10.71 -9.49 -2.87
N PRO A 298 9.56 -10.11 -3.19
CA PRO A 298 8.31 -10.13 -2.44
C PRO A 298 8.26 -11.16 -1.28
N ILE A 299 7.46 -10.87 -0.24
CA ILE A 299 7.12 -11.82 0.83
C ILE A 299 6.06 -12.81 0.33
N ASP A 300 6.43 -14.09 0.34
CA ASP A 300 5.62 -15.14 -0.27
C ASP A 300 4.96 -16.08 0.76
N THR A 301 5.39 -16.00 2.03
CA THR A 301 4.85 -16.78 3.15
C THR A 301 4.94 -15.99 4.46
N THR A 302 4.01 -16.28 5.37
CA THR A 302 3.95 -15.68 6.72
C THR A 302 3.69 -16.71 7.82
N CYS A 303 3.50 -18.00 7.47
CA CYS A 303 3.36 -19.10 8.43
C CYS A 303 4.73 -19.72 8.76
N CYS A 304 4.97 -20.13 10.02
CA CYS A 304 6.25 -20.70 10.46
C CYS A 304 7.45 -19.84 10.01
N TYR A 305 7.28 -18.52 10.14
CA TYR A 305 8.16 -17.52 9.54
C TYR A 305 8.70 -16.59 10.61
N ASN A 306 10.03 -16.57 10.78
CA ASN A 306 10.66 -15.61 11.68
C ASN A 306 10.92 -14.31 10.94
N TYR A 307 10.16 -13.27 11.26
CA TYR A 307 10.37 -11.96 10.68
C TYR A 307 11.76 -11.43 11.06
N PRO A 308 12.49 -10.87 10.10
CA PRO A 308 13.79 -10.26 10.36
C PRO A 308 13.63 -9.08 11.33
N LYS A 309 14.61 -8.87 12.20
CA LYS A 309 14.68 -7.65 13.01
C LYS A 309 14.89 -6.44 12.10
N PRO A 310 14.42 -5.24 12.49
CA PRO A 310 14.69 -4.02 11.75
C PRO A 310 16.20 -3.82 11.56
N ILE A 311 16.61 -3.61 10.32
CA ILE A 311 18.00 -3.30 9.98
C ILE A 311 18.38 -1.90 10.48
N TRP A 312 19.68 -1.59 10.50
CA TRP A 312 20.22 -0.39 11.13
C TRP A 312 19.53 0.92 10.68
N TYR A 313 19.23 1.08 9.39
CA TYR A 313 18.58 2.30 8.89
C TYR A 313 17.07 2.36 9.19
N GLN A 314 16.40 1.20 9.24
CA GLN A 314 15.01 1.13 9.71
C GLN A 314 14.94 1.52 11.19
N THR A 315 15.87 0.99 12.00
CA THR A 315 16.01 1.34 13.41
C THR A 315 16.31 2.83 13.61
N LEU A 316 17.22 3.41 12.82
CA LEU A 316 17.52 4.85 12.87
C LEU A 316 16.29 5.69 12.51
N MET A 317 15.55 5.31 11.48
CA MET A 317 14.32 5.99 11.07
C MET A 317 13.23 5.89 12.14
N PHE A 318 13.06 4.73 12.78
CA PHE A 318 12.12 4.58 13.89
C PHE A 318 12.55 5.39 15.12
N GLY A 319 13.84 5.40 15.45
CA GLY A 319 14.39 6.26 16.50
C GLY A 319 14.19 7.75 16.23
N PHE A 320 14.29 8.18 14.97
CA PHE A 320 13.96 9.54 14.55
C PHE A 320 12.50 9.88 14.87
N PHE A 321 11.55 9.03 14.48
CA PHE A 321 10.13 9.31 14.71
C PHE A 321 9.69 9.15 16.17
N LEU A 322 10.19 8.14 16.88
CA LEU A 322 9.74 7.78 18.23
C LEU A 322 10.51 8.48 19.35
N CYS A 323 11.74 8.91 19.11
CA CYS A 323 12.57 9.55 20.13
C CYS A 323 12.92 11.00 19.76
N PHE A 324 13.49 11.22 18.58
CA PHE A 324 13.98 12.54 18.20
C PHE A 324 12.84 13.56 18.02
N VAL A 325 11.75 13.21 17.37
CA VAL A 325 10.59 14.12 17.20
C VAL A 325 9.94 14.50 18.54
N PRO A 326 9.67 13.55 19.48
CA PRO A 326 9.22 13.90 20.84
C PRO A 326 10.17 14.80 21.63
N VAL A 327 11.49 14.61 21.50
CA VAL A 327 12.48 15.54 22.09
C VAL A 327 12.31 16.94 21.48
N GLY A 328 12.04 17.04 20.18
CA GLY A 328 11.72 18.32 19.53
C GLY A 328 10.51 19.03 20.13
N PHE A 329 9.46 18.30 20.51
CA PHE A 329 8.33 18.87 21.25
C PHE A 329 8.76 19.37 22.64
N TYR A 330 9.52 18.57 23.39
CA TYR A 330 10.02 18.98 24.70
C TYR A 330 10.86 20.25 24.60
N VAL A 331 11.78 20.33 23.63
CA VAL A 331 12.62 21.52 23.38
C VAL A 331 11.75 22.72 22.99
N PHE A 332 10.73 22.55 22.14
CA PHE A 332 9.81 23.61 21.77
C PHE A 332 9.07 24.18 23.00
N TYR A 333 8.48 23.32 23.83
CA TYR A 333 7.75 23.75 25.02
C TYR A 333 8.68 24.36 26.09
N ALA A 334 9.85 23.76 26.31
CA ALA A 334 10.85 24.31 27.22
C ALA A 334 11.33 25.68 26.76
N SER A 335 11.64 25.85 25.47
CA SER A 335 12.08 27.14 24.91
C SER A 335 11.00 28.23 25.05
N ASN A 336 9.73 27.88 24.93
CA ASN A 336 8.63 28.83 25.12
C ASN A 336 8.58 29.35 26.57
N ASN A 337 8.96 28.52 27.54
CA ASN A 337 9.05 28.90 28.95
C ASN A 337 10.31 29.72 29.30
N TYR A 338 11.40 29.57 28.53
CA TYR A 338 12.69 30.25 28.75
C TYR A 338 13.00 31.38 27.73
N GLY A 339 11.97 32.00 27.15
CA GLY A 339 12.14 33.20 26.32
C GLY A 339 12.78 32.97 24.94
N GLY A 340 12.58 31.81 24.32
CA GLY A 340 12.91 31.57 22.90
C GLY A 340 14.37 31.25 22.57
N ARG A 341 15.32 31.62 23.44
CA ARG A 341 16.78 31.50 23.18
C ARG A 341 17.26 30.08 22.88
N ILE A 342 16.61 29.07 23.48
CA ILE A 342 16.95 27.66 23.26
C ILE A 342 16.56 27.23 21.84
N MET A 343 15.37 27.61 21.36
CA MET A 343 14.92 27.30 20.01
C MET A 343 15.78 28.01 18.96
N ASP A 344 16.20 29.25 19.19
CA ASP A 344 17.08 29.96 18.26
C ASP A 344 18.41 29.23 18.04
N ALA A 345 19.01 28.73 19.13
CA ALA A 345 20.26 27.96 19.09
C ALA A 345 20.13 26.59 18.41
N VAL A 346 18.95 25.97 18.47
CA VAL A 346 18.70 24.59 18.01
C VAL A 346 17.78 24.55 16.77
N SER A 347 17.44 25.71 16.20
CA SER A 347 16.56 25.88 15.02
C SER A 347 17.09 25.18 13.76
N TRP A 348 18.40 24.88 13.72
CA TRP A 348 19.02 24.11 12.65
C TRP A 348 18.77 22.59 12.76
N VAL A 349 18.38 22.09 13.95
CA VAL A 349 18.14 20.67 14.24
C VAL A 349 16.64 20.37 14.35
N PHE A 350 15.90 21.19 15.09
CA PHE A 350 14.47 20.97 15.32
C PHE A 350 13.63 22.01 14.56
N PRO A 351 12.52 21.59 13.94
CA PRO A 351 11.56 22.54 13.36
C PRO A 351 11.02 23.49 14.44
N SER A 352 11.03 24.79 14.16
CA SER A 352 10.48 25.83 15.02
C SER A 352 8.94 25.91 15.03
N SER A 353 8.26 24.98 14.35
CA SER A 353 6.80 24.93 14.24
C SER A 353 6.22 23.64 14.81
N THR A 354 5.26 23.78 15.73
CA THR A 354 4.48 22.68 16.29
C THR A 354 3.67 21.94 15.24
N GLU A 355 3.20 22.64 14.20
CA GLU A 355 2.48 22.02 13.09
C GLU A 355 3.39 21.04 12.33
N THR A 356 4.65 21.43 12.09
CA THR A 356 5.63 20.57 11.43
C THR A 356 6.04 19.39 12.30
N LEU A 357 6.30 19.62 13.60
CA LEU A 357 6.60 18.54 14.56
C LEU A 357 5.45 17.53 14.64
N THR A 358 4.21 18.01 14.69
CA THR A 358 3.01 17.16 14.70
C THR A 358 2.88 16.37 13.41
N ALA A 359 3.13 17.00 12.25
CA ALA A 359 3.11 16.33 10.96
C ALA A 359 4.19 15.23 10.87
N LEU A 360 5.42 15.50 11.34
CA LEU A 360 6.50 14.50 11.40
C LEU A 360 6.12 13.32 12.29
N PHE A 361 5.55 13.59 13.46
CA PHE A 361 5.16 12.55 14.41
C PHE A 361 4.04 11.67 13.86
N VAL A 362 2.95 12.28 13.34
CA VAL A 362 1.83 11.56 12.73
C VAL A 362 2.28 10.74 11.52
N PHE A 363 3.13 11.31 10.66
CA PHE A 363 3.71 10.60 9.53
C PHE A 363 4.53 9.39 9.99
N GLY A 364 5.39 9.58 11.00
CA GLY A 364 6.19 8.51 11.59
C GLY A 364 5.35 7.38 12.20
N LEU A 365 4.33 7.72 12.98
CA LEU A 365 3.40 6.74 13.54
C LEU A 365 2.66 5.94 12.46
N ALA A 366 2.24 6.60 11.37
CA ALA A 366 1.60 5.91 10.25
C ALA A 366 2.56 4.92 9.55
N VAL A 367 3.81 5.33 9.32
CA VAL A 367 4.85 4.45 8.72
C VAL A 367 5.15 3.27 9.63
N ILE A 368 5.26 3.50 10.95
CA ILE A 368 5.49 2.43 11.94
C ILE A 368 4.28 1.49 12.00
N TYR A 369 3.06 2.02 11.98
CA TYR A 369 1.85 1.19 11.92
C TYR A 369 1.83 0.29 10.68
N MET A 370 2.15 0.83 9.50
CA MET A 370 2.29 0.03 8.28
C MET A 370 3.36 -1.05 8.43
N TYR A 371 4.52 -0.71 9.03
CA TYR A 371 5.62 -1.66 9.23
C TYR A 371 5.23 -2.78 10.19
N LEU A 372 4.61 -2.46 11.33
CA LEU A 372 4.12 -3.46 12.27
C LEU A 372 3.00 -4.31 11.66
N GLY A 373 2.14 -3.69 10.84
CA GLY A 373 1.15 -4.36 10.00
C GLY A 373 1.75 -5.50 9.19
N ASP A 374 2.69 -5.14 8.31
CA ASP A 374 3.10 -6.01 7.22
C ASP A 374 4.43 -6.75 7.46
N ARG A 375 5.38 -6.11 8.15
CA ARG A 375 6.75 -6.59 8.43
C ARG A 375 6.94 -7.12 9.85
N SER A 376 5.85 -7.45 10.55
CA SER A 376 5.91 -8.11 11.85
C SER A 376 4.82 -9.18 12.02
N GLN A 377 4.91 -9.96 13.09
CA GLN A 377 3.93 -11.01 13.43
C GLN A 377 2.72 -10.50 14.23
N LEU A 378 2.72 -9.21 14.58
CA LEU A 378 1.74 -8.61 15.48
C LEU A 378 0.29 -8.82 14.99
N PHE A 379 0.08 -8.64 13.68
CA PHE A 379 -1.21 -8.84 13.03
C PHE A 379 -1.22 -10.10 12.19
N GLY A 380 -2.38 -10.75 12.09
CA GLY A 380 -2.54 -11.93 11.26
C GLY A 380 -2.57 -11.60 9.77
N LYS A 381 -2.31 -12.60 8.93
CA LYS A 381 -2.42 -12.51 7.47
C LYS A 381 -3.33 -13.61 6.95
N MET A 382 -4.07 -13.35 5.87
CA MET A 382 -4.86 -14.37 5.18
C MET A 382 -4.85 -14.15 3.67
N PHE A 383 -5.09 -15.20 2.91
CA PHE A 383 -5.20 -15.12 1.46
C PHE A 383 -6.43 -14.31 1.02
N LYS A 384 -6.29 -13.64 -0.11
CA LYS A 384 -7.41 -13.02 -0.81
C LYS A 384 -8.24 -14.10 -1.47
N GLN A 385 -9.56 -14.00 -1.32
CA GLN A 385 -10.51 -14.80 -2.08
C GLN A 385 -11.52 -13.89 -2.75
N PHE A 386 -11.74 -14.15 -4.03
CA PHE A 386 -12.75 -13.46 -4.79
C PHE A 386 -14.08 -14.18 -4.60
N ASP A 387 -15.05 -13.47 -4.05
CA ASP A 387 -16.45 -13.88 -4.00
C ASP A 387 -17.31 -12.83 -4.71
N ASN A 388 -18.13 -13.29 -5.66
CA ASN A 388 -18.94 -12.42 -6.50
C ASN A 388 -20.01 -11.66 -5.71
N SER A 389 -20.62 -12.33 -4.72
CA SER A 389 -21.67 -11.74 -3.88
C SER A 389 -21.10 -10.63 -3.00
N THR A 390 -19.95 -10.90 -2.37
CA THR A 390 -19.21 -9.93 -1.54
C THR A 390 -18.76 -8.74 -2.36
N PHE A 391 -18.18 -8.93 -3.55
CA PHE A 391 -17.80 -7.83 -4.43
C PHE A 391 -19.00 -6.96 -4.79
N THR A 392 -20.11 -7.59 -5.21
CA THR A 392 -21.35 -6.89 -5.59
C THR A 392 -21.91 -6.08 -4.42
N LEU A 393 -21.98 -6.68 -3.23
CA LEU A 393 -22.47 -6.02 -2.03
C LEU A 393 -21.64 -4.78 -1.68
N LEU A 394 -20.29 -4.87 -1.76
CA LEU A 394 -19.40 -3.74 -1.50
C LEU A 394 -19.60 -2.60 -2.50
N ILE A 395 -19.79 -2.92 -3.79
CA ILE A 395 -20.09 -1.92 -4.82
C ILE A 395 -21.45 -1.25 -4.55
N VAL A 396 -22.48 -2.02 -4.21
CA VAL A 396 -23.81 -1.46 -3.88
C VAL A 396 -23.75 -0.56 -2.64
N LEU A 397 -23.04 -0.98 -1.59
CA LEU A 397 -22.85 -0.16 -0.39
C LEU A 397 -22.12 1.15 -0.71
N MET A 398 -21.05 1.08 -1.51
CA MET A 398 -20.30 2.26 -1.97
C MET A 398 -21.22 3.24 -2.74
N VAL A 399 -22.00 2.74 -3.71
CA VAL A 399 -22.92 3.56 -4.50
C VAL A 399 -24.00 4.17 -3.61
N THR A 400 -24.54 3.41 -2.67
CA THR A 400 -25.57 3.88 -1.72
C THR A 400 -25.04 5.02 -0.84
N LEU A 401 -23.84 4.86 -0.26
CA LEU A 401 -23.19 5.93 0.51
C LEU A 401 -22.92 7.18 -0.35
N GLY A 402 -22.52 6.98 -1.60
CA GLY A 402 -22.36 8.05 -2.57
C GLY A 402 -23.65 8.82 -2.82
N ALA A 403 -24.75 8.09 -3.07
CA ALA A 403 -26.08 8.63 -3.38
C ALA A 403 -26.69 9.39 -2.19
N VAL A 404 -26.62 8.82 -0.98
CA VAL A 404 -27.16 9.45 0.25
C VAL A 404 -26.42 10.76 0.61
N THR A 405 -25.18 10.91 0.16
CA THR A 405 -24.34 12.10 0.43
C THR A 405 -24.28 13.08 -0.74
N LEU A 406 -25.16 12.95 -1.73
CA LEU A 406 -25.29 13.91 -2.84
C LEU A 406 -25.70 15.28 -2.31
N LYS A 407 -24.97 16.30 -2.76
CA LYS A 407 -25.29 17.70 -2.49
C LYS A 407 -25.27 18.49 -3.80
N SER A 408 -26.26 19.38 -3.94
CA SER A 408 -26.21 20.42 -4.97
C SER A 408 -25.56 21.68 -4.42
N ASN A 409 -24.64 22.28 -5.18
CA ASN A 409 -24.04 23.60 -4.92
C ASN A 409 -25.01 24.77 -5.23
N HIS A 410 -26.32 24.54 -5.12
CA HIS A 410 -27.32 25.59 -5.27
C HIS A 410 -27.28 26.49 -4.03
N ASN A 411 -26.55 27.61 -4.11
CA ASN A 411 -26.73 28.68 -3.14
C ASN A 411 -28.13 29.26 -3.33
N HIS A 412 -28.94 29.25 -2.28
CA HIS A 412 -30.33 29.75 -2.28
C HIS A 412 -30.43 31.27 -2.46
N ASN A 413 -29.30 32.00 -2.40
CA ASN A 413 -29.25 33.46 -2.38
C ASN A 413 -28.75 34.10 -3.70
N SER A 414 -28.58 33.35 -4.79
CA SER A 414 -28.13 33.91 -6.08
C SER A 414 -28.77 33.18 -7.25
N GLU A 415 -29.94 33.67 -7.65
CA GLU A 415 -30.93 32.89 -8.40
C GLU A 415 -30.70 32.71 -9.91
N LYS A 416 -29.64 33.26 -10.54
CA LYS A 416 -29.54 33.15 -12.02
C LYS A 416 -28.22 32.62 -12.63
N ASN A 417 -27.03 32.84 -12.07
CA ASN A 417 -25.80 32.69 -12.87
C ASN A 417 -24.68 31.75 -12.40
N ASN A 418 -24.81 31.01 -11.29
CA ASN A 418 -23.72 30.12 -10.87
C ASN A 418 -23.81 28.73 -11.54
N ASP A 419 -23.16 28.60 -12.70
CA ASP A 419 -22.73 27.32 -13.25
C ASP A 419 -21.30 27.06 -12.76
N ALA A 420 -21.06 25.93 -12.10
CA ALA A 420 -19.75 25.60 -11.55
C ALA A 420 -18.68 25.37 -12.63
N GLY A 421 -19.07 25.32 -13.92
CA GLY A 421 -18.16 25.17 -15.04
C GLY A 421 -17.83 23.71 -15.36
N PHE A 422 -17.16 23.51 -16.49
CA PHE A 422 -16.78 22.19 -17.00
C PHE A 422 -15.66 21.57 -16.16
N LEU A 423 -15.84 20.32 -15.71
CA LEU A 423 -14.89 19.58 -14.86
C LEU A 423 -14.40 20.41 -13.67
N ASN A 424 -15.34 20.92 -12.88
CA ASN A 424 -14.99 21.69 -11.70
C ASN A 424 -14.30 20.83 -10.63
N ARG A 425 -13.70 21.50 -9.65
CA ARG A 425 -12.90 20.84 -8.62
C ARG A 425 -13.68 19.79 -7.83
N ASP A 426 -14.88 20.13 -7.34
CA ASP A 426 -15.71 19.20 -6.55
C ASP A 426 -16.05 17.95 -7.36
N GLN A 427 -16.35 18.08 -8.66
CA GLN A 427 -16.59 16.95 -9.56
C GLN A 427 -15.33 16.10 -9.78
N THR A 428 -14.15 16.72 -9.95
CA THR A 428 -12.92 15.97 -10.13
C THR A 428 -12.51 15.21 -8.86
N ASP A 429 -12.72 15.81 -7.68
CA ASP A 429 -12.46 15.14 -6.40
C ASP A 429 -13.48 14.01 -6.17
N GLU A 430 -14.76 14.22 -6.48
CA GLU A 430 -15.76 13.14 -6.49
C GLU A 430 -15.34 12.01 -7.45
N TRP A 431 -14.90 12.36 -8.66
CA TRP A 431 -14.48 11.39 -9.67
C TRP A 431 -13.31 10.53 -9.17
N LYS A 432 -12.27 11.15 -8.61
CA LYS A 432 -11.16 10.43 -7.97
C LYS A 432 -11.66 9.53 -6.85
N GLY A 433 -12.57 10.03 -6.01
CA GLY A 433 -13.06 9.31 -4.84
C GLY A 433 -13.76 7.99 -5.17
N TRP A 434 -14.74 8.01 -6.08
CA TRP A 434 -15.43 6.78 -6.44
C TRP A 434 -14.52 5.82 -7.19
N MET A 435 -13.65 6.31 -8.08
CA MET A 435 -12.67 5.47 -8.77
C MET A 435 -11.72 4.80 -7.77
N GLN A 436 -11.27 5.56 -6.77
CA GLN A 436 -10.39 5.07 -5.72
C GLN A 436 -11.04 3.94 -4.93
N LEU A 437 -12.30 4.09 -4.53
CA LEU A 437 -13.01 3.05 -3.79
C LEU A 437 -13.21 1.78 -4.63
N VAL A 438 -13.51 1.91 -5.92
CA VAL A 438 -13.60 0.74 -6.82
C VAL A 438 -12.25 0.02 -6.92
N ILE A 439 -11.15 0.76 -7.07
CA ILE A 439 -9.78 0.19 -7.11
C ILE A 439 -9.44 -0.50 -5.78
N LEU A 440 -9.82 0.09 -4.66
CA LEU A 440 -9.58 -0.45 -3.33
C LEU A 440 -10.35 -1.77 -3.11
N ILE A 441 -11.65 -1.79 -3.41
CA ILE A 441 -12.49 -3.00 -3.32
C ILE A 441 -11.91 -4.09 -4.23
N TYR A 442 -11.57 -3.73 -5.47
CA TYR A 442 -10.95 -4.63 -6.45
C TYR A 442 -9.69 -5.32 -5.92
N HIS A 443 -8.76 -4.57 -5.31
CA HIS A 443 -7.53 -5.15 -4.76
C HIS A 443 -7.77 -5.95 -3.48
N PHE A 444 -8.72 -5.52 -2.64
CA PHE A 444 -9.04 -6.18 -1.38
C PHE A 444 -9.62 -7.58 -1.63
N VAL A 445 -10.65 -7.70 -2.46
CA VAL A 445 -11.27 -9.01 -2.76
C VAL A 445 -10.47 -9.85 -3.77
N GLY A 446 -9.38 -9.33 -4.33
CA GLY A 446 -8.57 -10.06 -5.31
C GLY A 446 -9.26 -10.26 -6.67
N ALA A 447 -10.09 -9.31 -7.11
CA ALA A 447 -10.87 -9.39 -8.35
C ALA A 447 -10.02 -9.33 -9.65
N SER A 448 -8.70 -9.24 -9.55
CA SER A 448 -7.76 -9.14 -10.68
C SER A 448 -7.74 -10.36 -11.61
N ARG A 449 -8.32 -11.47 -11.17
CA ARG A 449 -8.47 -12.73 -11.93
C ARG A 449 -9.67 -12.69 -12.89
N ILE A 450 -10.64 -11.81 -12.67
CA ILE A 450 -11.86 -11.70 -13.47
C ILE A 450 -11.69 -10.61 -14.53
N ALA A 451 -11.71 -11.00 -15.81
CA ALA A 451 -11.44 -10.08 -16.93
C ALA A 451 -12.42 -8.90 -16.97
N GLY A 452 -13.73 -9.15 -16.86
CA GLY A 452 -14.77 -8.11 -16.89
C GLY A 452 -14.73 -7.11 -15.73
N ILE A 453 -13.94 -7.38 -14.67
CA ILE A 453 -13.67 -6.39 -13.60
C ILE A 453 -12.32 -5.72 -13.85
N TYR A 454 -11.31 -6.48 -14.25
CA TYR A 454 -9.98 -5.97 -14.56
C TYR A 454 -10.00 -4.89 -15.64
N ASN A 455 -10.71 -5.11 -16.75
CA ASN A 455 -10.69 -4.20 -17.90
C ASN A 455 -11.26 -2.81 -17.54
N PRO A 456 -12.46 -2.68 -16.94
CA PRO A 456 -12.95 -1.36 -16.50
C PRO A 456 -12.07 -0.71 -15.43
N VAL A 457 -11.54 -1.47 -14.47
CA VAL A 457 -10.61 -0.95 -13.45
C VAL A 457 -9.35 -0.35 -14.09
N ARG A 458 -8.85 -0.95 -15.18
CA ARG A 458 -7.72 -0.42 -15.92
C ARG A 458 -8.03 0.93 -16.57
N VAL A 459 -9.25 1.14 -17.07
CA VAL A 459 -9.71 2.46 -17.54
C VAL A 459 -9.69 3.49 -16.41
N LEU A 460 -9.99 3.11 -15.16
CA LEU A 460 -9.95 4.05 -14.03
C LEU A 460 -8.53 4.55 -13.74
N VAL A 461 -7.51 3.70 -13.90
CA VAL A 461 -6.10 4.12 -13.80
C VAL A 461 -5.75 5.10 -14.92
N ALA A 462 -6.18 4.81 -16.15
CA ALA A 462 -6.01 5.74 -17.28
C ALA A 462 -6.75 7.06 -17.06
N ALA A 463 -7.91 7.06 -16.40
CA ALA A 463 -8.67 8.25 -16.04
C ALA A 463 -7.92 9.16 -15.05
N TYR A 464 -7.15 8.60 -14.11
CA TYR A 464 -6.25 9.38 -13.25
C TYR A 464 -5.15 10.09 -14.06
N LEU A 465 -4.58 9.42 -15.06
CA LEU A 465 -3.57 10.02 -15.94
C LEU A 465 -4.18 11.03 -16.91
N PHE A 466 -5.42 10.80 -17.38
CA PHE A 466 -6.21 11.81 -18.10
C PHE A 466 -6.37 13.08 -17.26
N GLN A 467 -6.79 12.95 -16.00
CA GLN A 467 -6.91 14.09 -15.08
C GLN A 467 -5.56 14.77 -14.85
N THR A 468 -4.47 13.99 -14.82
CA THR A 468 -3.09 14.50 -14.73
C THR A 468 -2.75 15.40 -15.91
N GLY A 469 -2.98 14.90 -17.14
CA GLY A 469 -2.85 15.66 -18.39
C GLY A 469 -3.71 16.92 -18.39
N TYR A 470 -5.00 16.78 -18.09
CA TYR A 470 -5.97 17.88 -18.09
C TYR A 470 -5.62 18.98 -17.11
N GLY A 471 -5.46 18.65 -15.82
CA GLY A 471 -5.29 19.63 -14.75
C GLY A 471 -3.95 20.38 -14.82
N HIS A 472 -2.84 19.68 -15.07
CA HIS A 472 -1.54 20.33 -15.16
C HIS A 472 -1.39 21.15 -16.44
N PHE A 473 -1.89 20.67 -17.59
CA PHE A 473 -1.90 21.48 -18.81
C PHE A 473 -2.74 22.75 -18.64
N PHE A 474 -3.96 22.62 -18.10
CA PHE A 474 -4.84 23.75 -17.86
C PHE A 474 -4.16 24.82 -16.99
N PHE A 475 -3.50 24.40 -15.90
CA PHE A 475 -2.73 25.31 -15.06
C PHE A 475 -1.61 26.01 -15.84
N PHE A 476 -0.75 25.26 -16.53
CA PHE A 476 0.42 25.81 -17.20
C PHE A 476 0.03 26.75 -18.35
N TYR A 477 -1.06 26.44 -19.05
CA TYR A 477 -1.55 27.27 -20.14
C TYR A 477 -2.16 28.60 -19.66
N LYS A 478 -2.92 28.56 -18.54
CA LYS A 478 -3.62 29.74 -18.00
C LYS A 478 -2.74 30.61 -17.11
N LYS A 479 -1.99 30.01 -16.17
CA LYS A 479 -1.18 30.73 -15.19
C LYS A 479 0.24 31.03 -15.68
N ALA A 480 0.72 30.34 -16.71
CA ALA A 480 2.07 30.51 -17.27
C ALA A 480 3.21 30.43 -16.22
N ASP A 481 2.96 29.78 -15.08
CA ASP A 481 3.95 29.57 -14.03
C ASP A 481 4.71 28.26 -14.27
N PHE A 482 5.94 28.40 -14.76
CA PHE A 482 6.86 27.31 -15.02
C PHE A 482 7.98 27.21 -13.96
N GLY A 483 7.79 27.84 -12.80
CA GLY A 483 8.77 27.89 -11.72
C GLY A 483 9.08 26.52 -11.12
N ILE A 484 10.33 26.34 -10.71
CA ILE A 484 10.83 25.07 -10.13
C ILE A 484 10.25 24.80 -8.74
N ALA A 485 9.84 25.83 -8.00
CA ALA A 485 9.19 25.66 -6.70
C ALA A 485 7.90 24.83 -6.78
N ARG A 486 7.10 25.02 -7.85
CA ARG A 486 5.91 24.20 -8.11
C ARG A 486 6.29 22.77 -8.43
N ILE A 487 7.32 22.54 -9.25
CA ILE A 487 7.78 21.19 -9.62
C ILE A 487 8.18 20.44 -8.37
N LEU A 488 9.03 21.04 -7.52
CA LEU A 488 9.48 20.45 -6.27
C LEU A 488 8.30 20.13 -5.36
N ASN A 489 7.34 21.06 -5.22
CA ASN A 489 6.16 20.83 -4.39
C ASN A 489 5.32 19.65 -4.88
N VAL A 490 5.09 19.53 -6.18
CA VAL A 490 4.33 18.41 -6.76
C VAL A 490 5.10 17.10 -6.62
N MET A 491 6.38 17.07 -6.99
CA MET A 491 7.22 15.87 -6.94
C MET A 491 7.41 15.35 -5.51
N VAL A 492 7.63 16.22 -4.54
CA VAL A 492 7.72 15.84 -3.13
C VAL A 492 6.36 15.31 -2.64
N ARG A 493 5.25 15.99 -2.94
CA ARG A 493 3.93 15.58 -2.46
C ARG A 493 3.51 14.21 -2.98
N LEU A 494 3.84 13.89 -4.24
CA LEU A 494 3.54 12.60 -4.86
C LEU A 494 4.38 11.48 -4.23
N ASN A 495 5.68 11.71 -4.04
CA ASN A 495 6.64 10.64 -3.76
C ASN A 495 7.08 10.53 -2.29
N LEU A 496 6.75 11.49 -1.42
CA LEU A 496 7.23 11.50 -0.04
C LEU A 496 6.94 10.19 0.71
N LEU A 497 5.69 9.72 0.63
CA LEU A 497 5.28 8.50 1.32
C LEU A 497 5.91 7.25 0.69
N THR A 498 5.89 7.13 -0.64
CA THR A 498 6.44 5.94 -1.34
C THR A 498 7.95 5.82 -1.18
N CYS A 499 8.68 6.93 -1.18
CA CYS A 499 10.13 6.93 -0.92
C CYS A 499 10.43 6.44 0.50
N VAL A 500 9.74 6.96 1.52
CA VAL A 500 9.95 6.48 2.91
C VAL A 500 9.53 5.03 3.05
N LEU A 501 8.43 4.62 2.41
CA LEU A 501 7.97 3.23 2.46
C LEU A 501 8.94 2.27 1.80
N ALA A 502 9.57 2.62 0.67
CA ALA A 502 10.58 1.79 0.02
C ALA A 502 11.71 1.38 0.97
N TYR A 503 12.21 2.32 1.80
CA TYR A 503 13.22 2.01 2.82
C TYR A 503 12.61 1.28 4.02
N SER A 504 11.49 1.77 4.56
CA SER A 504 10.88 1.18 5.76
C SER A 504 10.45 -0.28 5.55
N MET A 505 9.97 -0.62 4.35
CA MET A 505 9.47 -1.95 4.00
C MET A 505 10.52 -2.84 3.33
N LYS A 506 11.70 -2.29 3.03
CA LYS A 506 12.75 -2.94 2.22
C LYS A 506 12.17 -3.43 0.87
N THR A 507 11.51 -2.54 0.15
CA THR A 507 10.88 -2.80 -1.15
C THR A 507 11.37 -1.82 -2.21
N ASP A 508 11.20 -2.18 -3.47
CA ASP A 508 11.52 -1.27 -4.57
C ASP A 508 10.57 -0.08 -4.65
N TYR A 509 11.07 1.09 -5.03
CA TYR A 509 10.24 2.27 -5.26
C TYR A 509 9.19 2.05 -6.37
N LEU A 510 9.54 1.28 -7.41
CA LEU A 510 8.61 0.94 -8.50
C LEU A 510 7.47 0.01 -8.07
N PHE A 511 7.56 -0.64 -6.91
CA PHE A 511 6.45 -1.43 -6.35
C PHE A 511 5.19 -0.55 -6.17
N TYR A 512 5.37 0.69 -5.75
CA TYR A 512 4.29 1.68 -5.64
C TYR A 512 4.05 2.41 -6.98
N TYR A 513 4.00 1.67 -8.08
CA TYR A 513 4.16 2.15 -9.47
C TYR A 513 3.36 3.41 -9.83
N PHE A 514 2.20 3.64 -9.23
CA PHE A 514 1.34 4.78 -9.53
C PHE A 514 2.03 6.12 -9.24
N SER A 515 2.79 6.22 -8.15
CA SER A 515 3.52 7.45 -7.78
C SER A 515 4.61 7.83 -8.78
N PRO A 516 5.56 6.93 -9.15
CA PRO A 516 6.51 7.21 -10.23
C PRO A 516 5.82 7.44 -11.58
N LEU A 517 4.73 6.72 -11.88
CA LEU A 517 3.99 6.87 -13.14
C LEU A 517 3.42 8.28 -13.30
N VAL A 518 2.70 8.79 -12.30
CA VAL A 518 2.17 10.16 -12.32
C VAL A 518 3.31 11.18 -12.34
N SER A 519 4.40 10.93 -11.63
CA SER A 519 5.58 11.81 -11.61
C SER A 519 6.27 11.91 -12.98
N PHE A 520 6.42 10.79 -13.68
CA PHE A 520 6.95 10.74 -15.04
C PHE A 520 6.08 11.58 -15.99
N TRP A 521 4.76 11.36 -15.98
CA TRP A 521 3.84 12.10 -16.85
C TRP A 521 3.75 13.59 -16.50
N PHE A 522 3.81 13.94 -15.22
CA PHE A 522 3.91 15.33 -14.78
C PHE A 522 5.17 16.00 -15.35
N ALA A 523 6.32 15.33 -15.31
CA ALA A 523 7.56 15.84 -15.88
C ALA A 523 7.44 16.03 -17.40
N VAL A 524 6.85 15.07 -18.13
CA VAL A 524 6.58 15.18 -19.58
C VAL A 524 5.71 16.41 -19.89
N ILE A 525 4.61 16.61 -19.16
CA ILE A 525 3.72 17.76 -19.35
C ILE A 525 4.47 19.07 -19.06
N TRP A 526 5.25 19.12 -17.98
CA TRP A 526 6.01 20.31 -17.62
C TRP A 526 7.07 20.65 -18.68
N ILE A 527 7.86 19.66 -19.14
CA ILE A 527 8.86 19.85 -20.21
C ILE A 527 8.17 20.36 -21.47
N THR A 528 7.06 19.72 -21.87
CA THR A 528 6.27 20.11 -23.04
C THR A 528 5.88 21.58 -22.95
N MET A 529 5.38 22.03 -21.80
CA MET A 529 4.92 23.42 -21.65
C MET A 529 6.06 24.43 -21.45
N ARG A 530 7.20 24.01 -20.88
CA ARG A 530 8.35 24.87 -20.55
C ARG A 530 9.20 25.25 -21.76
N ILE A 531 9.30 24.38 -22.77
CA ILE A 531 10.08 24.63 -23.99
C ILE A 531 9.40 25.76 -24.78
N MET A 532 10.10 26.88 -25.06
CA MET A 532 9.56 28.01 -25.83
C MET A 532 8.16 28.50 -25.36
N PRO A 533 8.02 28.94 -24.09
CA PRO A 533 6.71 29.17 -23.49
C PRO A 533 5.94 30.33 -24.13
N SER A 534 6.63 31.32 -24.71
CA SER A 534 6.03 32.49 -25.38
C SER A 534 5.14 32.12 -26.56
N TYR A 535 5.41 30.99 -27.22
CA TYR A 535 4.64 30.54 -28.38
C TYR A 535 3.48 29.59 -28.02
N ASN A 536 3.29 29.26 -26.73
CA ASN A 536 2.20 28.37 -26.29
C ASN A 536 0.81 28.92 -26.63
N LYS A 537 0.67 30.23 -26.89
CA LYS A 537 -0.60 30.85 -27.29
C LYS A 537 -0.95 30.60 -28.76
N LYS A 538 0.01 30.22 -29.62
CA LYS A 538 -0.25 29.92 -31.04
C LYS A 538 -0.82 28.50 -31.19
N PRO A 539 -2.04 28.31 -31.74
CA PRO A 539 -2.70 27.01 -31.83
C PRO A 539 -1.87 25.92 -32.53
N TRP A 540 -1.33 26.23 -33.70
CA TRP A 540 -0.54 25.27 -34.47
C TRP A 540 0.71 24.83 -33.67
N PHE A 541 1.34 25.76 -32.96
CA PHE A 541 2.60 25.49 -32.26
C PHE A 541 2.41 24.58 -31.04
N ILE A 542 1.35 24.80 -30.24
CA ILE A 542 1.09 23.96 -29.07
C ILE A 542 0.67 22.54 -29.48
N LEU A 543 -0.13 22.40 -30.54
CA LEU A 543 -0.53 21.10 -31.09
C LEU A 543 0.67 20.32 -31.64
N SER A 544 1.55 21.00 -32.39
CA SER A 544 2.79 20.37 -32.89
C SER A 544 3.70 19.94 -31.76
N LYS A 545 3.84 20.74 -30.69
CA LYS A 545 4.61 20.36 -29.51
C LYS A 545 4.04 19.11 -28.83
N MET A 546 2.73 19.02 -28.69
CA MET A 546 2.08 17.84 -28.13
C MET A 546 2.34 16.60 -28.98
N LEU A 547 2.25 16.71 -30.31
CA LEU A 547 2.53 15.62 -31.24
C LEU A 547 3.99 15.16 -31.18
N ILE A 548 4.95 16.10 -31.25
CA ILE A 548 6.39 15.80 -31.16
C ILE A 548 6.69 15.11 -29.82
N MET A 549 6.15 15.62 -28.71
CA MET A 549 6.37 15.01 -27.41
C MET A 549 5.73 13.62 -27.31
N ALA A 550 4.56 13.40 -27.90
CA ALA A 550 3.93 12.07 -27.93
C ALA A 550 4.77 11.05 -28.70
N VAL A 551 5.34 11.44 -29.85
CA VAL A 551 6.26 10.60 -30.63
C VAL A 551 7.53 10.31 -29.82
N LEU A 552 8.12 11.33 -29.19
CA LEU A 552 9.33 11.18 -28.39
C LEU A 552 9.11 10.26 -27.17
N THR A 553 8.03 10.43 -26.42
CA THR A 553 7.71 9.52 -25.31
C THR A 553 7.37 8.13 -25.81
N GLY A 554 6.69 8.00 -26.94
CA GLY A 554 6.42 6.71 -27.57
C GLY A 554 7.71 5.98 -27.92
N ALA A 555 8.69 6.69 -28.51
CA ALA A 555 10.00 6.13 -28.81
C ALA A 555 10.73 5.66 -27.54
N ILE A 556 10.72 6.46 -26.46
CA ILE A 556 11.33 6.07 -25.16
C ILE A 556 10.68 4.80 -24.59
N ILE A 557 9.36 4.66 -24.73
CA ILE A 557 8.61 3.53 -24.15
C ILE A 557 8.78 2.26 -24.99
N TYR A 558 8.51 2.33 -26.29
CA TYR A 558 8.38 1.15 -27.14
C TYR A 558 9.71 0.69 -27.75
N TYR A 559 10.69 1.58 -27.92
CA TYR A 559 11.99 1.20 -28.46
C TYR A 559 12.96 0.79 -27.34
N PRO A 560 13.64 -0.37 -27.45
CA PRO A 560 14.64 -0.78 -26.47
C PRO A 560 15.89 0.11 -26.56
N GLY A 561 16.51 0.39 -25.42
CA GLY A 561 17.80 1.09 -25.32
C GLY A 561 17.80 2.24 -24.32
N VAL A 562 16.87 3.20 -24.46
CA VAL A 562 16.88 4.43 -23.64
C VAL A 562 16.55 4.16 -22.17
N LEU A 563 15.52 3.34 -21.92
CA LEU A 563 15.13 2.98 -20.55
C LEU A 563 16.17 2.06 -19.90
N GLU A 564 16.70 1.09 -20.66
CA GLU A 564 17.78 0.20 -20.24
C GLU A 564 19.01 1.01 -19.82
N PHE A 565 19.53 1.87 -20.70
CA PHE A 565 20.67 2.73 -20.41
C PHE A 565 20.45 3.60 -19.16
N SER A 566 19.24 4.16 -19.01
CA SER A 566 18.90 4.98 -17.84
C SER A 566 18.93 4.18 -16.54
N PHE A 567 18.42 2.94 -16.55
CA PHE A 567 18.37 2.09 -15.36
C PHE A 567 19.74 1.47 -15.06
N ASP A 568 20.52 1.11 -16.08
CA ASP A 568 21.91 0.67 -15.93
C ASP A 568 22.77 1.78 -15.30
N CYS A 569 22.55 3.04 -15.69
CA CYS A 569 23.19 4.19 -15.06
C CYS A 569 22.79 4.34 -13.58
N LEU A 570 21.51 4.11 -13.23
CA LEU A 570 21.05 4.15 -11.83
C LEU A 570 21.63 3.00 -11.00
N ASP A 571 21.78 1.80 -11.57
CA ASP A 571 22.44 0.68 -10.89
C ASP A 571 23.94 0.95 -10.70
N ALA A 572 24.63 1.43 -11.74
CA ALA A 572 26.05 1.75 -11.69
C ALA A 572 26.38 2.86 -10.66
N LEU A 573 25.56 3.92 -10.61
CA LEU A 573 25.80 5.08 -9.73
C LEU A 573 25.30 4.85 -8.30
N PHE A 574 24.12 4.26 -8.13
CA PHE A 574 23.38 4.24 -6.87
C PHE A 574 22.97 2.83 -6.40
N ARG A 575 23.31 1.76 -7.14
CA ARG A 575 22.85 0.39 -6.92
C ARG A 575 21.32 0.24 -6.86
N ILE A 576 20.62 1.05 -7.66
CA ILE A 576 19.18 0.99 -7.79
C ILE A 576 18.82 -0.02 -8.89
N LYS A 577 18.36 -1.21 -8.49
CA LYS A 577 18.00 -2.30 -9.42
C LYS A 577 16.52 -2.27 -9.77
N TRP A 578 16.16 -1.45 -10.74
CA TRP A 578 14.78 -1.38 -11.23
C TRP A 578 14.53 -2.31 -12.41
N ASN A 579 13.33 -2.92 -12.45
CA ASN A 579 12.93 -3.80 -13.54
C ASN A 579 12.43 -2.98 -14.75
N VAL A 580 13.25 -2.87 -15.79
CA VAL A 580 12.91 -2.14 -17.04
C VAL A 580 11.69 -2.74 -17.72
N THR A 581 11.58 -4.07 -17.77
CA THR A 581 10.49 -4.77 -18.46
C THR A 581 9.14 -4.47 -17.80
N GLU A 582 9.08 -4.54 -16.47
CA GLU A 582 7.87 -4.18 -15.74
C GLU A 582 7.56 -2.68 -15.91
N TRP A 583 8.56 -1.81 -15.80
CA TRP A 583 8.35 -0.37 -15.94
C TRP A 583 7.84 0.02 -17.33
N ARG A 584 8.44 -0.53 -18.39
CA ARG A 584 8.00 -0.38 -19.78
C ARG A 584 6.56 -0.84 -19.94
N PHE A 585 6.21 -1.99 -19.38
CA PHE A 585 4.84 -2.50 -19.40
C PHE A 585 3.87 -1.52 -18.72
N ARG A 586 4.21 -0.93 -17.57
CA ARG A 586 3.34 0.07 -16.91
C ARG A 586 3.17 1.33 -17.75
N LEU A 587 4.23 1.82 -18.38
CA LEU A 587 4.21 3.02 -19.22
C LEU A 587 3.42 2.80 -20.53
N SER A 588 3.60 1.65 -21.18
CA SER A 588 2.99 1.37 -22.48
C SER A 588 1.47 1.26 -22.41
N LEU A 589 0.92 0.85 -21.27
CA LEU A 589 -0.52 0.72 -21.07
C LEU A 589 -1.26 2.06 -21.19
N ASP A 590 -0.70 3.15 -20.67
CA ASP A 590 -1.38 4.44 -20.64
C ASP A 590 -0.65 5.52 -21.45
N ALA A 591 0.13 5.13 -22.46
CA ALA A 591 1.03 6.02 -23.20
C ALA A 591 0.33 7.26 -23.82
N TRP A 592 -0.92 7.10 -24.29
CA TRP A 592 -1.60 8.13 -25.08
C TRP A 592 -2.61 8.97 -24.30
N ILE A 593 -3.14 8.45 -23.19
CA ILE A 593 -4.28 9.06 -22.50
C ILE A 593 -3.96 10.44 -21.90
N VAL A 594 -2.69 10.67 -21.52
CA VAL A 594 -2.24 11.95 -20.98
C VAL A 594 -2.36 13.06 -22.02
N TYR A 595 -1.97 12.79 -23.27
CA TYR A 595 -2.11 13.74 -24.38
C TYR A 595 -3.58 14.02 -24.71
N VAL A 596 -4.45 13.02 -24.62
CA VAL A 596 -5.91 13.23 -24.74
C VAL A 596 -6.42 14.15 -23.63
N GLY A 597 -5.94 14.01 -22.39
CA GLY A 597 -6.23 14.93 -21.29
C GLY A 597 -5.78 16.36 -21.56
N MET A 598 -4.56 16.54 -22.06
CA MET A 598 -4.02 17.84 -22.47
C MET A 598 -4.86 18.48 -23.59
N LEU A 599 -5.24 17.69 -24.60
CA LEU A 599 -6.05 18.16 -25.72
C LEU A 599 -7.46 18.56 -25.26
N CYS A 600 -8.07 17.77 -24.39
CA CYS A 600 -9.37 18.10 -23.80
C CYS A 600 -9.31 19.40 -22.99
N ALA A 601 -8.24 19.63 -22.23
CA ALA A 601 -8.02 20.90 -21.52
C ALA A 601 -7.88 22.07 -22.50
N TYR A 602 -7.09 21.91 -23.56
CA TYR A 602 -6.94 22.94 -24.60
C TYR A 602 -8.28 23.29 -25.26
N ILE A 603 -9.03 22.29 -25.72
CA ILE A 603 -10.36 22.48 -26.32
C ILE A 603 -11.29 23.21 -25.35
N THR A 604 -11.32 22.79 -24.08
CA THR A 604 -12.17 23.43 -23.06
C THR A 604 -11.81 24.91 -22.88
N ILE A 605 -10.52 25.23 -22.85
CA ILE A 605 -10.04 26.62 -22.75
C ILE A 605 -10.51 27.43 -23.95
N GLN A 606 -10.29 26.93 -25.18
CA GLN A 606 -10.68 27.66 -26.40
C GLN A 606 -12.20 27.86 -26.48
N LEU A 607 -12.99 26.82 -26.18
CA LEU A 607 -14.46 26.93 -26.14
C LEU A 607 -14.93 28.02 -25.16
N SER A 608 -14.27 28.14 -24.00
CA SER A 608 -14.59 29.15 -22.99
C SER A 608 -14.15 30.56 -23.38
N GLU A 609 -12.95 30.72 -23.97
CA GLU A 609 -12.37 32.03 -24.34
C GLU A 609 -13.10 32.63 -25.55
N TYR A 610 -13.42 31.84 -26.57
CA TYR A 610 -14.16 32.28 -27.75
C TYR A 610 -15.68 32.42 -27.52
N LYS A 611 -16.17 32.14 -26.30
CA LYS A 611 -17.59 32.18 -25.92
C LYS A 611 -18.50 31.52 -26.96
N ILE A 612 -18.09 30.37 -27.49
CA ILE A 612 -18.77 29.70 -28.62
C ILE A 612 -20.24 29.38 -28.29
N SER A 613 -20.53 29.08 -27.03
CA SER A 613 -21.90 28.83 -26.55
C SER A 613 -22.85 30.02 -26.69
N THR A 614 -22.35 31.24 -26.58
CA THR A 614 -23.15 32.47 -26.75
C THR A 614 -23.10 32.98 -28.18
N ASN A 615 -21.96 32.86 -28.86
CA ASN A 615 -21.75 33.43 -30.19
C ASN A 615 -22.40 32.58 -31.30
N TYR A 616 -22.48 31.25 -31.12
CA TYR A 616 -23.04 30.33 -32.13
C TYR A 616 -24.02 29.33 -31.50
N PRO A 617 -25.19 29.77 -31.00
CA PRO A 617 -26.07 28.95 -30.17
C PRO A 617 -26.63 27.71 -30.90
N ARG A 618 -26.98 27.83 -32.18
CA ARG A 618 -27.52 26.71 -32.99
C ARG A 618 -26.46 25.63 -33.25
N SER A 619 -25.27 26.03 -33.68
CA SER A 619 -24.14 25.10 -33.91
C SER A 619 -23.66 24.48 -32.60
N TRP A 620 -23.64 25.26 -31.51
CA TRP A 620 -23.33 24.75 -30.18
C TRP A 620 -24.35 23.70 -29.70
N PHE A 621 -25.65 23.94 -29.91
CA PHE A 621 -26.69 22.96 -29.59
C PHE A 621 -26.52 21.65 -30.36
N LEU A 622 -26.33 21.74 -31.69
CA LEU A 622 -26.11 20.57 -32.54
C LEU A 622 -24.84 19.80 -32.15
N ALA A 623 -23.71 20.51 -31.94
CA ALA A 623 -22.46 19.90 -31.49
C ALA A 623 -22.63 19.21 -30.13
N LYS A 624 -23.32 19.86 -29.19
CA LYS A 624 -23.60 19.31 -27.86
C LYS A 624 -24.47 18.05 -27.94
N LEU A 625 -25.48 18.03 -28.81
CA LEU A 625 -26.33 16.85 -29.04
C LEU A 625 -25.54 15.71 -29.70
N ALA A 626 -24.73 16.01 -30.71
CA ALA A 626 -23.87 15.03 -31.36
C ALA A 626 -22.88 14.41 -30.36
N CYS A 627 -22.23 15.23 -29.52
CA CYS A 627 -21.35 14.75 -28.46
C CYS A 627 -22.08 13.86 -27.44
N LEU A 628 -23.34 14.17 -27.10
CA LEU A 628 -24.13 13.31 -26.21
C LEU A 628 -24.36 11.93 -26.84
N ILE A 629 -24.82 11.89 -28.09
CA ILE A 629 -25.10 10.62 -28.80
C ILE A 629 -23.82 9.80 -28.91
N LEU A 630 -22.71 10.42 -29.33
CA LEU A 630 -21.40 9.76 -29.42
C LEU A 630 -20.91 9.27 -28.05
N ALA A 631 -21.14 10.00 -26.97
CA ALA A 631 -20.76 9.57 -25.62
C ALA A 631 -21.59 8.39 -25.13
N VAL A 632 -22.90 8.36 -25.40
CA VAL A 632 -23.75 7.22 -25.05
C VAL A 632 -23.34 5.97 -25.86
N LEU A 633 -23.19 6.11 -27.18
CA LEU A 633 -22.76 5.01 -28.05
C LEU A 633 -21.35 4.54 -27.70
N GLY A 634 -20.43 5.46 -27.42
CA GLY A 634 -19.06 5.15 -27.00
C GLY A 634 -19.03 4.40 -25.68
N MET A 635 -19.87 4.77 -24.71
CA MET A 635 -19.94 4.08 -23.42
C MET A 635 -20.53 2.67 -23.55
N ILE A 636 -21.63 2.51 -24.29
CA ILE A 636 -22.24 1.19 -24.54
C ILE A 636 -21.28 0.32 -25.36
N GLY A 637 -20.73 0.86 -26.44
CA GLY A 637 -19.78 0.17 -27.31
C GLY A 637 -18.53 -0.29 -26.57
N PHE A 638 -18.02 0.51 -25.63
CA PHE A 638 -16.90 0.11 -24.78
C PHE A 638 -17.23 -1.10 -23.90
N PHE A 639 -18.38 -1.11 -23.21
CA PHE A 639 -18.74 -2.24 -22.36
C PHE A 639 -19.04 -3.50 -23.17
N VAL A 640 -19.69 -3.38 -24.33
CA VAL A 640 -19.86 -4.51 -25.26
C VAL A 640 -18.51 -5.04 -25.70
N PHE A 641 -17.58 -4.16 -26.09
CA PHE A 641 -16.23 -4.55 -26.48
C PHE A 641 -15.50 -5.25 -25.34
N GLU A 642 -15.36 -4.63 -24.17
CA GLU A 642 -14.51 -5.16 -23.10
C GLU A 642 -14.99 -6.52 -22.57
N LEU A 643 -16.31 -6.73 -22.45
CA LEU A 643 -16.89 -7.98 -21.97
C LEU A 643 -16.62 -9.16 -22.92
N THR A 644 -16.32 -8.89 -24.20
CA THR A 644 -15.94 -9.92 -25.18
C THR A 644 -14.44 -10.23 -25.17
N GLN A 645 -13.62 -9.45 -24.46
CA GLN A 645 -12.17 -9.59 -24.50
C GLN A 645 -11.62 -10.36 -23.30
N SER A 646 -10.64 -11.24 -23.57
CA SER A 646 -9.81 -11.80 -22.52
C SER A 646 -8.92 -10.71 -21.90
N LYS A 647 -8.46 -10.92 -20.66
CA LYS A 647 -7.53 -10.00 -19.97
C LYS A 647 -6.28 -9.70 -20.82
N SER A 648 -5.71 -10.71 -21.47
CA SER A 648 -4.52 -10.55 -22.31
C SER A 648 -4.81 -9.70 -23.55
N SER A 649 -5.89 -10.04 -24.25
CA SER A 649 -6.34 -9.33 -25.46
C SER A 649 -6.64 -7.86 -25.16
N TYR A 650 -7.43 -7.59 -24.11
CA TYR A 650 -7.77 -6.23 -23.72
C TYR A 650 -6.54 -5.40 -23.35
N THR A 651 -5.57 -6.00 -22.65
CA THR A 651 -4.32 -5.32 -22.26
C THR A 651 -3.56 -4.77 -23.47
N ALA A 652 -3.60 -5.45 -24.62
CA ALA A 652 -3.01 -4.96 -25.87
C ALA A 652 -3.80 -3.80 -26.51
N TYR A 653 -5.14 -3.82 -26.43
CA TYR A 653 -6.01 -2.77 -26.98
C TYR A 653 -6.17 -1.53 -26.08
N HIS A 654 -5.97 -1.68 -24.77
CA HIS A 654 -6.20 -0.65 -23.76
C HIS A 654 -5.55 0.72 -24.07
N PRO A 655 -4.28 0.81 -24.52
CA PRO A 655 -3.66 2.10 -24.87
C PRO A 655 -4.44 2.89 -25.92
N TYR A 656 -5.11 2.20 -26.84
CA TYR A 656 -5.80 2.78 -27.99
C TYR A 656 -7.30 2.98 -27.76
N MET A 657 -7.89 2.25 -26.81
CA MET A 657 -9.34 2.25 -26.56
C MET A 657 -9.74 2.98 -25.28
N SER A 658 -8.83 3.16 -24.32
CA SER A 658 -9.15 3.71 -22.98
C SER A 658 -9.73 5.13 -23.00
N TRP A 659 -9.42 5.94 -24.02
CA TRP A 659 -9.94 7.30 -24.14
C TRP A 659 -11.46 7.36 -24.41
N VAL A 660 -12.02 6.35 -25.06
CA VAL A 660 -13.45 6.30 -25.43
C VAL A 660 -14.37 6.37 -24.21
N PRO A 661 -14.28 5.46 -23.21
CA PRO A 661 -15.09 5.53 -22.01
C PRO A 661 -14.80 6.78 -21.16
N ILE A 662 -13.55 7.25 -21.13
CA ILE A 662 -13.15 8.44 -20.35
C ILE A 662 -13.80 9.71 -20.91
N LEU A 663 -13.68 9.96 -22.23
CA LEU A 663 -14.31 11.11 -22.85
C LEU A 663 -15.84 11.01 -22.79
N SER A 664 -16.39 9.80 -22.95
CA SER A 664 -17.83 9.56 -22.80
C SER A 664 -18.31 9.96 -21.40
N PHE A 665 -17.61 9.51 -20.34
CA PHE A 665 -17.90 9.90 -18.97
C PHE A 665 -17.80 11.41 -18.76
N VAL A 666 -16.74 12.05 -19.26
CA VAL A 666 -16.55 13.51 -19.14
C VAL A 666 -17.71 14.27 -19.79
N VAL A 667 -18.13 13.89 -20.99
CA VAL A 667 -19.26 14.53 -21.70
C VAL A 667 -20.56 14.32 -20.92
N LEU A 668 -20.90 13.08 -20.56
CA LEU A 668 -22.13 12.74 -19.85
C LEU A 668 -22.21 13.47 -18.50
N ARG A 669 -21.12 13.47 -17.73
CA ARG A 669 -21.04 14.11 -16.41
C ARG A 669 -21.23 15.64 -16.50
N ASN A 670 -20.82 16.26 -17.60
CA ASN A 670 -20.86 17.70 -17.81
C ASN A 670 -22.02 18.17 -18.72
N TYR A 671 -22.87 17.26 -19.23
CA TYR A 671 -23.89 17.61 -20.22
C TYR A 671 -24.96 18.57 -19.66
N THR A 672 -25.49 18.28 -18.47
CA THR A 672 -26.52 19.09 -17.80
C THR A 672 -25.92 20.02 -16.74
N ARG A 673 -26.57 21.17 -16.50
CA ARG A 673 -26.21 22.08 -15.40
C ARG A 673 -26.33 21.38 -14.04
N ARG A 674 -27.35 20.54 -13.87
CA ARG A 674 -27.54 19.73 -12.66
C ARG A 674 -26.36 18.78 -12.43
N GLY A 675 -25.86 18.15 -13.49
CA GLY A 675 -24.64 17.35 -13.44
C GLY A 675 -23.45 18.16 -12.96
N ARG A 676 -23.20 19.34 -13.53
CA ARG A 676 -22.09 20.23 -13.13
C ARG A 676 -22.18 20.71 -11.68
N ASN A 677 -23.39 20.98 -11.20
CA ASN A 677 -23.62 21.58 -9.88
C ASN A 677 -23.91 20.58 -8.76
N THR A 678 -23.96 19.27 -9.02
CA THR A 678 -24.24 18.25 -7.99
C THR A 678 -23.05 17.33 -7.84
N TYR A 679 -22.63 17.01 -6.61
CA TYR A 679 -21.56 16.04 -6.33
C TYR A 679 -21.81 15.31 -5.00
N SER A 680 -21.23 14.12 -4.84
CA SER A 680 -21.22 13.37 -3.59
C SER A 680 -20.14 13.86 -2.63
N ARG A 681 -20.54 14.25 -1.41
CA ARG A 681 -19.58 14.66 -0.35
C ARG A 681 -18.68 13.51 0.10
N PHE A 682 -19.21 12.29 0.14
CA PHE A 682 -18.44 11.10 0.55
C PHE A 682 -17.33 10.81 -0.46
N PHE A 683 -17.66 10.74 -1.76
CA PHE A 683 -16.65 10.53 -2.79
C PHE A 683 -15.66 11.70 -2.86
N ALA A 684 -16.12 12.95 -2.80
CA ALA A 684 -15.20 14.09 -2.80
C ALA A 684 -14.24 14.08 -1.58
N PHE A 685 -14.68 13.58 -0.43
CA PHE A 685 -13.80 13.38 0.73
C PHE A 685 -12.72 12.33 0.45
N ILE A 686 -13.09 11.14 -0.06
CA ILE A 686 -12.12 10.09 -0.40
C ILE A 686 -11.17 10.56 -1.50
N GLY A 687 -11.65 11.31 -2.49
CA GLY A 687 -10.83 11.86 -3.57
C GLY A 687 -9.74 12.82 -3.09
N LYS A 688 -9.96 13.53 -1.97
CA LYS A 688 -8.94 14.41 -1.37
C LYS A 688 -7.81 13.64 -0.68
N ILE A 689 -8.04 12.39 -0.30
CA ILE A 689 -7.07 11.50 0.36
C ILE A 689 -6.69 10.32 -0.54
N SER A 690 -6.97 10.41 -1.85
CA SER A 690 -6.87 9.26 -2.76
C SER A 690 -5.45 8.72 -2.88
N LEU A 691 -4.44 9.60 -2.90
CA LEU A 691 -3.04 9.20 -2.97
C LEU A 691 -2.63 8.37 -1.74
N GLU A 692 -2.96 8.83 -0.54
CA GLU A 692 -2.68 8.12 0.71
C GLU A 692 -3.43 6.80 0.80
N THR A 693 -4.70 6.76 0.37
CA THR A 693 -5.44 5.49 0.35
C THR A 693 -4.87 4.53 -0.70
N PHE A 694 -4.41 5.03 -1.85
CA PHE A 694 -3.80 4.19 -2.88
C PHE A 694 -2.50 3.55 -2.37
N ILE A 695 -1.62 4.31 -1.74
CA ILE A 695 -0.35 3.80 -1.25
C ILE A 695 -0.55 2.98 0.03
N GLY A 696 -1.36 3.50 0.97
CA GLY A 696 -1.59 2.88 2.26
C GLY A 696 -2.25 1.50 2.18
N GLN A 697 -3.02 1.22 1.12
CA GLN A 697 -3.68 -0.09 0.98
C GLN A 697 -2.67 -1.24 1.00
N PHE A 698 -1.45 -1.03 0.51
CA PHE A 698 -0.42 -2.06 0.38
C PHE A 698 -0.02 -2.69 1.73
N HIS A 699 -0.10 -1.94 2.83
CA HIS A 699 0.40 -2.35 4.14
C HIS A 699 -0.60 -2.17 5.30
N MET A 700 -1.77 -1.58 5.07
CA MET A 700 -2.81 -1.42 6.11
C MET A 700 -4.06 -2.26 5.87
N TRP A 701 -4.33 -2.63 4.62
CA TRP A 701 -5.48 -3.45 4.23
C TRP A 701 -5.03 -4.76 3.60
N LEU A 702 -4.04 -4.65 2.72
CA LEU A 702 -3.31 -5.76 2.16
C LEU A 702 -2.09 -6.07 3.03
N ALA A 703 -1.57 -7.28 2.84
CA ALA A 703 -0.37 -7.76 3.51
C ALA A 703 0.46 -8.66 2.58
N ALA A 704 1.69 -8.96 3.00
CA ALA A 704 2.72 -9.69 2.27
C ALA A 704 2.83 -9.19 0.82
N ASP A 705 3.15 -7.91 0.67
CA ASP A 705 3.36 -7.27 -0.63
C ASP A 705 2.17 -7.44 -1.59
N THR A 706 0.97 -7.18 -1.08
CA THR A 706 -0.33 -7.28 -1.77
C THR A 706 -0.83 -8.69 -2.07
N ARG A 707 -0.15 -9.75 -1.63
CA ARG A 707 -0.60 -11.14 -1.83
C ARG A 707 -1.75 -11.55 -0.90
N GLY A 708 -1.83 -10.94 0.28
CA GLY A 708 -2.83 -11.24 1.30
C GLY A 708 -3.63 -10.03 1.77
N LEU A 709 -4.46 -10.31 2.77
CA LEU A 709 -5.21 -9.36 3.59
C LEU A 709 -4.61 -9.29 4.99
N LEU A 710 -4.64 -8.10 5.57
CA LEU A 710 -4.27 -7.88 6.96
C LEU A 710 -5.45 -8.21 7.89
N VAL A 711 -5.20 -9.07 8.88
CA VAL A 711 -6.16 -9.41 9.94
C VAL A 711 -5.75 -8.66 11.19
N ILE A 712 -6.42 -7.54 11.45
CA ILE A 712 -6.09 -6.65 12.56
C ILE A 712 -6.73 -7.10 13.88
N LEU A 713 -7.77 -7.94 13.81
CA LEU A 713 -8.43 -8.46 15.01
C LEU A 713 -7.56 -9.54 15.66
N PRO A 714 -7.38 -9.52 17.00
CA PRO A 714 -6.50 -10.45 17.70
C PRO A 714 -6.86 -11.92 17.50
N ASN A 715 -8.15 -12.26 17.38
CA ASN A 715 -8.61 -13.63 17.14
C ASN A 715 -8.72 -13.92 15.63
N ALA A 716 -7.57 -14.20 15.00
CA ALA A 716 -7.51 -14.51 13.57
C ALA A 716 -8.32 -15.76 13.16
N SER A 717 -8.43 -16.75 14.05
CA SER A 717 -9.20 -17.98 13.80
C SER A 717 -10.69 -17.69 13.62
N TRP A 718 -11.25 -16.81 14.45
CA TRP A 718 -12.65 -16.39 14.32
C TRP A 718 -12.88 -15.64 12.99
N VAL A 719 -11.95 -14.77 12.59
CA VAL A 719 -12.02 -14.05 11.31
C VAL A 719 -12.01 -15.00 10.11
N VAL A 720 -11.17 -16.04 10.14
CA VAL A 720 -11.08 -17.03 9.06
C VAL A 720 -12.29 -17.97 9.02
N LYS A 721 -12.76 -18.44 10.19
CA LYS A 721 -13.82 -19.46 10.26
C LYS A 721 -15.23 -18.86 10.13
N SER A 722 -15.44 -17.60 10.51
CA SER A 722 -16.76 -16.95 10.53
C SER A 722 -16.89 -15.85 9.47
N GLN A 723 -17.99 -15.87 8.71
CA GLN A 723 -18.36 -14.78 7.80
C GLN A 723 -18.52 -13.45 8.54
N LEU A 724 -19.15 -13.47 9.73
CA LEU A 724 -19.30 -12.27 10.56
C LEU A 724 -17.93 -11.74 10.99
N GLY A 725 -17.00 -12.62 11.36
CA GLY A 725 -15.63 -12.24 11.72
C GLY A 725 -14.90 -11.52 10.60
N TRP A 726 -15.05 -12.01 9.36
CA TRP A 726 -14.49 -11.35 8.17
C TRP A 726 -15.08 -9.95 7.95
N TRP A 727 -16.41 -9.80 8.03
CA TRP A 727 -17.08 -8.51 7.87
C TRP A 727 -16.72 -7.50 8.97
N VAL A 728 -16.57 -7.95 10.22
CA VAL A 728 -16.12 -7.11 11.33
C VAL A 728 -14.66 -6.68 11.13
N ASN A 729 -13.78 -7.59 10.71
CA ASN A 729 -12.40 -7.23 10.37
C ASN A 729 -12.36 -6.20 9.24
N LEU A 730 -13.16 -6.37 8.19
CA LEU A 730 -13.28 -5.39 7.11
C LEU A 730 -13.75 -4.04 7.64
N LEU A 731 -14.82 -3.99 8.44
CA LEU A 731 -15.36 -2.73 8.97
C LEU A 731 -14.34 -1.99 9.85
N VAL A 732 -13.74 -2.68 10.83
CA VAL A 732 -12.77 -2.09 11.76
C VAL A 732 -11.52 -1.65 11.00
N SER A 733 -11.01 -2.48 10.09
CA SER A 733 -9.83 -2.12 9.29
C SER A 733 -10.10 -0.95 8.35
N SER A 734 -11.30 -0.86 7.78
CA SER A 734 -11.71 0.28 6.95
C SER A 734 -11.72 1.59 7.73
N ILE A 735 -12.26 1.59 8.96
CA ILE A 735 -12.31 2.77 9.82
C ILE A 735 -10.90 3.25 10.16
N VAL A 736 -10.04 2.33 10.61
CA VAL A 736 -8.63 2.63 10.92
C VAL A 736 -7.89 3.11 9.67
N PHE A 737 -8.05 2.42 8.55
CA PHE A 737 -7.42 2.72 7.27
C PHE A 737 -7.74 4.15 6.81
N VAL A 738 -9.03 4.52 6.73
CA VAL A 738 -9.45 5.86 6.30
C VAL A 738 -8.98 6.92 7.30
N PHE A 739 -9.02 6.64 8.60
CA PHE A 739 -8.54 7.54 9.65
C PHE A 739 -7.04 7.84 9.52
N VAL A 740 -6.22 6.80 9.36
CA VAL A 740 -4.77 6.95 9.17
C VAL A 740 -4.49 7.70 7.86
N CYS A 741 -5.13 7.34 6.75
CA CYS A 741 -4.95 8.04 5.47
C CYS A 741 -5.37 9.52 5.54
N TYR A 742 -6.43 9.86 6.28
CA TYR A 742 -6.85 11.24 6.49
C TYR A 742 -5.76 12.08 7.17
N HIS A 743 -5.24 11.59 8.30
CA HIS A 743 -4.19 12.27 9.05
C HIS A 743 -2.86 12.29 8.29
N LEU A 744 -2.55 11.21 7.57
CA LEU A 744 -1.38 11.12 6.71
C LEU A 744 -1.45 12.16 5.58
N SER A 745 -2.62 12.39 4.97
CA SER A 745 -2.78 13.38 3.90
C SER A 745 -2.51 14.83 4.37
N GLN A 746 -2.82 15.12 5.63
CA GLN A 746 -2.56 16.41 6.26
C GLN A 746 -1.07 16.55 6.57
N ALA A 747 -0.49 15.52 7.18
CA ALA A 747 0.92 15.47 7.52
C ALA A 747 1.80 15.62 6.27
N THR A 748 1.57 14.82 5.22
CA THR A 748 2.33 14.91 3.96
C THR A 748 2.17 16.28 3.31
N GLY A 749 0.99 16.91 3.41
CA GLY A 749 0.76 18.28 2.93
C GLY A 749 1.60 19.33 3.66
N VAL A 750 1.66 19.27 5.00
CA VAL A 750 2.49 20.18 5.83
C VAL A 750 3.98 19.93 5.57
N LEU A 751 4.41 18.67 5.58
CA LEU A 751 5.81 18.30 5.34
C LEU A 751 6.28 18.74 3.96
N THR A 752 5.46 18.59 2.91
CA THR A 752 5.79 19.07 1.57
C THR A 752 6.02 20.59 1.57
N LYS A 753 5.15 21.36 2.23
CA LYS A 753 5.32 22.83 2.32
C LYS A 753 6.60 23.19 3.07
N TRP A 754 6.88 22.48 4.17
CA TRP A 754 8.08 22.70 4.97
C TRP A 754 9.36 22.40 4.18
N ILE A 755 9.44 21.22 3.53
CA ILE A 755 10.57 20.80 2.68
C ILE A 755 10.80 21.78 1.52
N CYS A 756 9.73 22.28 0.91
CA CYS A 756 9.81 23.19 -0.24
C CYS A 756 9.85 24.69 0.13
N SER A 757 9.86 25.04 1.41
CA SER A 757 9.73 26.43 1.88
C SER A 757 10.78 27.38 1.29
N GLY A 758 12.04 26.94 1.20
CA GLY A 758 13.12 27.74 0.61
C GLY A 758 12.91 28.10 -0.86
N ALA A 759 12.37 27.17 -1.66
CA ALA A 759 12.08 27.44 -3.08
C ALA A 759 10.88 28.38 -3.25
N GLN A 760 9.89 28.28 -2.36
CA GLN A 760 8.71 29.15 -2.36
C GLN A 760 9.04 30.58 -1.91
N GLN A 761 9.90 30.73 -0.90
CA GLN A 761 10.34 32.04 -0.43
C GLN A 761 11.12 32.78 -1.52
N GLN A 762 12.09 32.12 -2.16
CA GLN A 762 12.85 32.72 -3.27
C GLN A 762 11.97 33.11 -4.48
N GLN A 763 10.88 32.40 -4.75
CA GLN A 763 9.93 32.79 -5.79
C GLN A 763 9.15 34.05 -5.41
N LYS A 764 8.74 34.18 -4.13
CA LYS A 764 8.12 35.39 -3.62
C LYS A 764 9.08 36.58 -3.64
N ASP A 765 10.33 36.37 -3.26
CA ASP A 765 11.35 37.42 -3.26
C ASP A 765 11.64 37.91 -4.68
N LYS A 766 11.70 37.01 -5.68
CA LYS A 766 11.84 37.36 -7.10
C LYS A 766 10.60 38.08 -7.66
N ALA A 767 9.40 37.65 -7.29
CA ALA A 767 8.17 38.32 -7.68
C ALA A 767 8.07 39.72 -7.03
N GLY A 768 8.46 39.85 -5.76
CA GLY A 768 8.54 41.13 -5.05
C GLY A 768 9.56 42.08 -5.66
N ALA A 769 10.76 41.59 -6.00
CA ALA A 769 11.78 42.37 -6.71
C ALA A 769 11.32 42.80 -8.12
N ALA A 770 10.61 41.94 -8.86
CA ALA A 770 10.02 42.29 -10.15
C ALA A 770 8.87 43.31 -10.00
N THR A 771 8.10 43.25 -8.91
CA THR A 771 7.02 44.20 -8.61
C THR A 771 7.56 45.57 -8.21
N MET A 772 8.65 45.62 -7.43
CA MET A 772 9.38 46.86 -7.13
C MET A 772 10.08 47.46 -8.36
N ALA A 773 10.50 46.63 -9.32
CA ALA A 773 11.02 47.11 -10.60
C ALA A 773 9.93 47.57 -11.59
N THR A 774 8.67 47.15 -11.40
CA THR A 774 7.54 47.50 -12.29
C THR A 774 6.59 48.55 -11.72
N SER A 775 6.77 48.98 -10.46
CA SER A 775 6.10 50.17 -9.89
C SER A 775 6.55 51.50 -10.52
N ALA A 776 7.41 51.49 -11.54
CA ALA A 776 7.74 52.64 -12.38
C ALA A 776 6.91 52.76 -13.67
N SER A 777 5.93 51.87 -13.93
CA SER A 777 5.01 52.03 -15.09
C SER A 777 3.65 51.36 -14.84
N ALA A 778 2.59 52.17 -14.81
CA ALA A 778 1.25 51.78 -14.41
C ALA A 778 0.44 51.02 -15.48
N LYS A 779 -0.39 50.06 -15.05
CA LYS A 779 -1.86 49.96 -15.23
C LYS A 779 -2.35 48.53 -14.94
N SER A 780 -3.19 48.40 -13.90
CA SER A 780 -3.79 47.14 -13.45
C SER A 780 -5.06 46.80 -14.24
N TYR A 781 -5.12 45.61 -14.85
CA TYR A 781 -6.35 44.98 -15.32
C TYR A 781 -6.80 43.89 -14.32
N PRO A 782 -8.12 43.73 -14.08
CA PRO A 782 -8.63 42.78 -13.10
C PRO A 782 -8.46 41.34 -13.60
N THR A 783 -7.68 40.55 -12.87
CA THR A 783 -7.43 39.14 -13.17
C THR A 783 -8.54 38.29 -12.55
N SER A 784 -9.34 37.62 -13.37
CA SER A 784 -10.31 36.63 -12.89
C SER A 784 -9.57 35.46 -12.23
N THR A 785 -9.99 35.08 -11.03
CA THR A 785 -9.50 33.90 -10.30
C THR A 785 -9.86 32.62 -11.03
N ALA A 786 -8.99 32.19 -11.94
CA ALA A 786 -9.06 30.86 -12.54
C ALA A 786 -8.57 29.82 -11.51
N ASP A 787 -9.52 29.21 -10.79
CA ASP A 787 -9.27 28.04 -9.98
C ASP A 787 -8.89 26.86 -10.87
N SER A 788 -7.58 26.66 -11.00
CA SER A 788 -6.99 25.48 -11.64
C SER A 788 -7.28 24.23 -10.79
N VAL A 789 -7.80 23.17 -11.42
CA VAL A 789 -7.90 21.81 -10.85
C VAL A 789 -6.52 21.38 -10.34
N PRO A 790 -6.29 21.26 -9.02
CA PRO A 790 -5.08 20.64 -8.52
C PRO A 790 -5.35 19.14 -8.33
N LEU A 791 -4.41 18.30 -8.78
CA LEU A 791 -4.38 16.88 -8.45
C LEU A 791 -3.99 16.62 -6.99
N LEU A 792 -3.58 17.66 -6.27
CA LEU A 792 -3.16 17.61 -4.88
C LEU A 792 -4.18 18.35 -4.00
N PRO A 793 -4.50 17.86 -2.79
CA PRO A 793 -5.26 18.62 -1.82
C PRO A 793 -4.49 19.88 -1.43
N THR A 794 -4.81 21.01 -2.07
CA THR A 794 -4.35 22.32 -1.58
C THR A 794 -5.20 22.73 -0.38
N THR A 795 -4.56 22.85 0.78
CA THR A 795 -5.11 23.60 1.93
C THR A 795 -5.08 25.08 1.57
N GLN A 796 -6.20 25.61 1.05
CA GLN A 796 -6.51 27.03 1.18
C GLN A 796 -7.30 27.20 2.48
N LYS A 797 -6.79 28.05 3.39
CA LYS A 797 -7.62 28.67 4.43
C LYS A 797 -8.70 29.44 3.68
N THR A 798 -9.96 29.11 3.92
CA THR A 798 -11.08 30.00 3.63
C THR A 798 -10.89 31.24 4.49
N SER A 799 -10.38 32.32 3.90
CA SER A 799 -10.47 33.65 4.47
C SER A 799 -11.93 34.10 4.38
N SER A 800 -12.68 33.80 5.43
CA SER A 800 -13.90 34.53 5.74
C SER A 800 -13.56 35.46 6.90
N ASP A 801 -12.96 36.61 6.59
CA ASP A 801 -12.98 37.79 7.45
C ASP A 801 -12.81 38.99 6.50
N GLY A 802 -13.90 39.70 6.33
CA GLY A 802 -14.02 40.83 5.42
C GLY A 802 -15.32 41.56 5.73
N ASP A 803 -15.44 42.03 6.97
CA ASP A 803 -16.44 43.04 7.32
C ASP A 803 -15.77 44.41 7.22
N SER A 804 -16.05 45.10 6.12
CA SER A 804 -15.90 46.54 6.01
C SER A 804 -17.19 47.18 6.52
N SER A 805 -17.13 47.91 7.63
CA SER A 805 -18.18 48.83 8.04
C SER A 805 -17.61 50.22 8.25
N THR A 806 -17.72 51.03 7.19
CA THR A 806 -17.78 52.49 7.28
C THR A 806 -19.06 52.84 8.05
N SER A 807 -18.95 53.58 9.15
CA SER A 807 -20.11 54.30 9.70
C SER A 807 -19.66 55.61 10.35
N THR A 808 -20.29 56.67 9.87
CA THR A 808 -20.24 58.03 10.41
C THR A 808 -21.51 58.26 11.23
N SER A 809 -21.37 59.08 12.27
CA SER A 809 -22.39 59.94 12.90
C SER A 809 -23.08 59.44 14.18
N LEU A 810 -23.04 60.35 15.17
CA LEU A 810 -23.98 60.61 16.28
C LEU A 810 -24.03 59.55 17.39
N MET A 811 -24.25 59.83 18.66
CA MET A 811 -24.14 60.96 19.61
C MET A 811 -24.57 60.32 20.96
N ASP A 812 -24.21 60.93 22.09
CA ASP A 812 -24.70 60.64 23.46
C ASP A 812 -24.10 59.41 24.17
N ALA A 813 -23.88 59.37 25.49
CA ALA A 813 -23.60 60.33 26.55
C ALA A 813 -23.31 59.46 27.80
N GLU A 814 -22.59 60.05 28.76
CA GLU A 814 -22.57 59.74 30.20
C GLU A 814 -21.66 58.63 30.81
N ASN A 815 -20.78 59.15 31.69
CA ASN A 815 -20.40 58.71 33.04
C ASN A 815 -19.40 57.54 33.19
N ALA A 816 -18.36 57.60 34.04
CA ALA A 816 -17.80 58.66 34.89
C ALA A 816 -16.45 58.18 35.49
N THR A 817 -15.58 59.15 35.84
CA THR A 817 -14.63 59.17 36.99
C THR A 817 -13.40 58.25 36.98
N THR A 818 -12.17 58.79 36.81
CA THR A 818 -11.16 59.25 37.83
C THR A 818 -9.92 58.34 37.76
N LYS A 819 -8.63 58.74 37.73
CA LYS A 819 -7.81 59.86 38.24
C LYS A 819 -6.51 59.96 37.39
N GLY A 820 -5.98 61.17 37.16
CA GLY A 820 -4.61 61.42 36.64
C GLY A 820 -3.55 61.49 37.78
N PRO A 821 -2.41 62.22 37.64
CA PRO A 821 -1.95 63.02 36.48
C PRO A 821 -0.41 63.02 36.21
N ALA A 822 -0.02 63.87 35.24
CA ALA A 822 1.28 64.57 35.06
C ALA A 822 2.41 63.81 34.33
N GLN A 823 3.18 64.39 33.40
CA GLN A 823 3.53 65.80 33.19
C GLN A 823 4.10 66.06 31.76
N LEU A 824 3.84 67.26 31.24
CA LEU A 824 4.29 67.87 29.98
C LEU A 824 5.72 68.47 30.05
N GLN A 825 6.38 68.59 28.87
CA GLN A 825 7.18 69.74 28.37
C GLN A 825 7.79 69.29 27.00
N VAL A 826 7.58 69.86 25.80
CA VAL A 826 7.56 71.22 25.21
C VAL A 826 8.94 71.91 25.12
N GLU A 827 9.55 71.89 23.93
CA GLU A 827 10.13 73.03 23.14
C GLU A 827 10.92 72.47 21.92
N ARG A 828 10.58 72.78 20.65
CA ARG A 828 11.01 73.92 19.77
C ARG A 828 12.54 73.93 19.50
N ALA A 829 13.10 74.10 18.29
CA ALA A 829 12.71 74.79 17.06
C ALA A 829 13.55 74.29 15.84
N SER A 830 12.99 74.29 14.62
CA SER A 830 13.33 75.15 13.43
C SER A 830 14.54 74.68 12.60
N GLU A 831 14.32 74.17 11.38
CA GLU A 831 14.53 74.83 10.05
C GLU A 831 15.94 74.49 9.50
N GLU A 832 16.19 74.11 8.23
CA GLU A 832 15.69 74.62 6.95
C GLU A 832 15.85 73.56 5.81
N SER A 833 14.99 73.71 4.78
CA SER A 833 15.06 73.38 3.33
C SER A 833 16.44 73.19 2.66
N ALA A 834 16.65 72.72 1.42
CA ALA A 834 15.95 71.98 0.36
C ALA A 834 16.88 72.00 -0.90
N ILE A 835 17.03 70.87 -1.65
CA ILE A 835 17.08 70.73 -3.14
C ILE A 835 18.17 71.58 -3.91
N ASP A 836 19.04 71.12 -4.83
CA ASP A 836 18.87 70.28 -6.04
C ASP A 836 20.18 69.91 -6.77
N ILE A 837 20.12 68.80 -7.52
CA ILE A 837 20.59 68.48 -8.90
C ILE A 837 22.04 68.76 -9.45
N ASP A 838 22.56 67.68 -10.09
CA ASP A 838 23.44 67.54 -11.27
C ASP A 838 24.95 67.18 -11.19
N GLN A 839 25.33 66.35 -12.20
CA GLN A 839 26.64 65.78 -12.62
C GLN A 839 26.95 64.36 -12.10
N VAL A 840 26.86 63.25 -12.86
CA VAL A 840 27.22 62.87 -14.25
C VAL A 840 28.73 62.87 -14.52
N TRP A 841 29.31 61.65 -14.37
CA TRP A 841 30.52 61.05 -14.99
C TRP A 841 31.85 61.83 -15.02
N ASP A 842 32.89 61.27 -14.38
CA ASP A 842 34.17 61.01 -15.07
C ASP A 842 35.07 59.97 -14.38
N GLU A 843 35.89 59.32 -15.21
CA GLU A 843 36.69 58.11 -15.00
C GLU A 843 38.06 58.31 -14.29
N SER A 844 38.51 57.23 -13.64
CA SER A 844 39.91 56.76 -13.47
C SER A 844 40.93 57.59 -12.67
N LEU A 845 41.49 57.00 -11.59
CA LEU A 845 42.91 56.64 -11.44
C LEU A 845 43.28 56.25 -9.99
N TYR A 846 44.19 55.28 -9.89
CA TYR A 846 45.01 54.82 -8.74
C TYR A 846 44.46 53.83 -7.70
N GLY A 847 44.95 52.59 -7.80
CA GLY A 847 45.67 51.96 -6.68
C GLY A 847 45.00 50.76 -5.98
N SER A 848 45.19 49.55 -6.51
CA SER A 848 45.09 48.28 -5.74
C SER A 848 46.36 48.12 -4.88
N PRO A 849 46.32 47.47 -3.69
CA PRO A 849 46.39 46.01 -3.66
C PRO A 849 45.54 45.30 -2.57
N SER A 850 44.78 44.32 -3.04
CA SER A 850 44.56 43.01 -2.41
C SER A 850 43.83 42.92 -1.04
N ARG A 851 42.59 42.40 -1.09
CA ARG A 851 42.17 41.32 -0.19
C ARG A 851 41.50 40.23 -1.01
N LYS A 852 42.20 39.10 -1.13
CA LYS A 852 41.70 37.83 -1.66
C LYS A 852 40.43 37.43 -0.90
N ALA A 853 39.26 37.79 -1.43
CA ALA A 853 38.04 37.08 -1.10
C ALA A 853 38.23 35.65 -1.62
N SER A 854 38.47 34.73 -0.68
CA SER A 854 38.70 33.32 -0.95
C SER A 854 37.73 32.81 -2.02
N TRP A 855 38.27 32.34 -3.14
CA TRP A 855 37.51 31.69 -4.20
C TRP A 855 36.62 30.58 -3.63
N CYS A 856 37.03 29.91 -2.55
CA CYS A 856 36.20 28.95 -1.82
C CYS A 856 34.96 29.59 -1.16
N LYS A 857 35.01 30.84 -0.69
CA LYS A 857 33.85 31.53 -0.09
C LYS A 857 32.86 31.97 -1.16
N SER A 858 33.34 32.44 -2.31
CA SER A 858 32.50 32.76 -3.48
C SER A 858 31.89 31.51 -4.12
N MET A 859 32.67 30.43 -4.24
CA MET A 859 32.20 29.13 -4.72
C MET A 859 31.22 28.49 -3.72
N TYR A 860 31.49 28.58 -2.41
CA TYR A 860 30.58 28.13 -1.35
C TYR A 860 29.26 28.91 -1.39
N VAL A 861 29.28 30.24 -1.54
CA VAL A 861 28.07 31.06 -1.68
C VAL A 861 27.34 30.75 -3.00
N CYS A 862 28.04 30.51 -4.11
CA CYS A 862 27.43 30.12 -5.38
C CYS A 862 26.77 28.73 -5.31
N ILE A 863 27.45 27.74 -4.70
CA ILE A 863 26.96 26.37 -4.46
C ILE A 863 25.79 26.37 -3.47
N THR A 864 25.86 27.18 -2.42
CA THR A 864 24.83 27.27 -1.37
C THR A 864 23.69 28.25 -1.69
N SER A 865 23.82 29.09 -2.71
CA SER A 865 22.74 29.96 -3.18
C SER A 865 21.95 29.32 -4.32
N ASN A 866 22.62 28.53 -5.18
CA ASN A 866 21.99 27.92 -6.34
C ASN A 866 21.22 26.64 -5.98
N TYR A 867 19.89 26.72 -6.06
CA TYR A 867 18.97 25.63 -5.74
C TYR A 867 19.17 24.38 -6.63
N TRP A 868 19.69 24.53 -7.86
CA TRP A 868 20.04 23.37 -8.71
C TRP A 868 21.18 22.58 -8.08
N ILE A 869 22.21 23.27 -7.62
CA ILE A 869 23.38 22.63 -7.02
C ILE A 869 22.99 21.94 -5.71
N LYS A 870 22.18 22.59 -4.86
CA LYS A 870 21.63 21.95 -3.65
C LYS A 870 20.79 20.71 -3.95
N SER A 871 19.92 20.78 -4.95
CA SER A 871 19.05 19.65 -5.31
C SER A 871 19.86 18.50 -5.88
N VAL A 872 20.85 18.78 -6.73
CA VAL A 872 21.78 17.78 -7.28
C VAL A 872 22.63 17.16 -6.17
N ILE A 873 23.20 17.96 -5.27
CA ILE A 873 23.95 17.46 -4.11
C ILE A 873 23.07 16.58 -3.22
N CYS A 874 21.82 16.98 -2.97
CA CYS A 874 20.86 16.19 -2.20
C CYS A 874 20.53 14.86 -2.88
N LEU A 875 20.29 14.86 -4.19
CA LEU A 875 20.03 13.64 -4.96
C LEU A 875 21.24 12.71 -4.99
N ILE A 876 22.45 13.26 -5.15
CA ILE A 876 23.70 12.49 -5.07
C ILE A 876 23.89 11.92 -3.66
N ALA A 877 23.66 12.72 -2.61
CA ALA A 877 23.75 12.26 -1.23
C ALA A 877 22.73 11.15 -0.94
N MET A 878 21.48 11.29 -1.38
CA MET A 878 20.47 10.23 -1.27
C MET A 878 20.86 8.98 -2.05
N GLY A 879 21.43 9.14 -3.24
CA GLY A 879 21.93 8.02 -4.03
C GLY A 879 23.12 7.30 -3.39
N ILE A 880 24.02 8.04 -2.74
CA ILE A 880 25.12 7.49 -1.94
C ILE A 880 24.58 6.76 -0.71
N ILE A 881 23.62 7.35 0.01
CA ILE A 881 22.93 6.69 1.13
C ILE A 881 22.29 5.39 0.67
N ASN A 882 21.58 5.39 -0.47
CA ASN A 882 20.99 4.18 -1.02
C ASN A 882 22.05 3.10 -1.28
N ARG A 883 23.19 3.48 -1.86
CA ARG A 883 24.31 2.55 -2.10
C ARG A 883 24.82 1.91 -0.80
N PHE A 884 24.87 2.66 0.31
CA PHE A 884 25.21 2.11 1.62
C PHE A 884 24.09 1.22 2.21
N CYS A 885 22.83 1.63 2.09
CA CYS A 885 21.68 0.87 2.57
C CYS A 885 21.46 -0.46 1.83
N VAL A 886 21.85 -0.54 0.55
CA VAL A 886 21.72 -1.74 -0.30
C VAL A 886 22.92 -2.68 -0.18
N ALA A 887 24.10 -2.17 0.22
CA ALA A 887 25.30 -2.98 0.41
C ALA A 887 25.32 -3.81 1.71
N THR A 888 24.38 -3.54 2.63
CA THR A 888 24.13 -4.24 3.90
C THR A 888 22.83 -5.02 3.84
#